data_AF-A0A933HIE3-F1
#
_entry.id   AF-A0A933HIE3-F1
#
_cell.length_a   1.000
_cell.length_b   1.000
_cell.length_c   1.000
_cell.angle_alpha   90.00
_cell.angle_beta   90.00
_cell.angle_gamma   90.00
#
_symmetry.space_group_name_H-M   'P 1'
#
loop_
_entity.id
_entity.type
_entity.pdbx_description
1 polymer ?
#
loop_
_entity_poly.entity_id
_entity_poly.type
_entity_poly.pdbx_seq_one_letter_code
_entity_poly.pdbx_strand_id
1 'polypeptide(L)'
;MMDKIDEGITVSIGEAPQTLERLVGRMCGMPIDFSDVPLLPESTSPAELETLNLAAGYATSGNLARAYQTTSGPFVSWEFDYLRGKIMFSLQCYHEAARLFGRAVTRFAGYGELWFLYGIANYQMGLYSEAFMDWQEACRVNANHQDARLLLNLGVSMMKNTHTHLNPEAEFAIPVAEGKGIDVGCGGAKTHPAAIGVDIIPPGERGQDASQKGRVSQADVEASGDDMPMFEDGSLDYIIARHNLEHYVDPLKTLMEWRRVLKPGGVIALVLPDDDQFDTIHADSTHLHVFTKRSIKNLVSLVDGLKIASVGTCMNKWSFYAIIQKKPKGEQADFDYGRKLNLWLSKQAAGRAQSALAAGMAGVAASALRKLRELDPSAPLPADPDSLWPVPFQEHALQTANGLRVVVVGVGPGAGHTAGIIETLGHAVERVVAPGDSAPDWQVEKPVREFYAQVIVSDRLNPQLAEMAADMGILYLARPTWPVTAAEALRRDNEYGATLVFTPIREDVERLKDAGALGIKYLPPCAGVTGKPQARKTVDVLVVPPRTVRATYDGALDTLRSKLMDNTGTEKDKNGIFAALRRIGKIIESLGSDTPIPWGAAKEIVESLRVERFGLETDALLFALADEASARALDSIAATLREKGIDVAVGGGLMEAKICLSKIPAFTAQSLPPVALEAVSEGALLVTNTAPGLEAFFKPGVDFITCKNGDEAVGLAEKYLADGDAMERITASATTKAQGESLSASEAWSAMLAEAWRAMKGARP
;
A
#
# COMPACT_ATOMS: atom_id res chain seq x y z
N MET A 1 -5.15 -7.60 24.46
CA MET A 1 -4.59 -8.90 23.99
C MET A 1 -3.35 -9.34 24.80
N MET A 2 -2.45 -8.42 25.19
CA MET A 2 -1.25 -8.71 26.00
C MET A 2 -1.51 -9.21 27.44
N ASP A 3 -2.68 -8.92 28.03
CA ASP A 3 -3.03 -9.40 29.38
C ASP A 3 -3.57 -10.84 29.43
N LYS A 4 -3.81 -11.48 28.28
CA LYS A 4 -4.26 -12.88 28.20
C LYS A 4 -3.11 -13.88 28.00
N ILE A 5 -1.86 -13.44 28.09
CA ILE A 5 -0.68 -14.23 27.71
C ILE A 5 0.15 -14.65 28.93
N ASP A 6 -0.53 -15.13 29.97
CA ASP A 6 0.08 -15.40 31.27
C ASP A 6 0.02 -16.89 31.65
N GLU A 7 0.63 -17.74 30.83
CA GLU A 7 0.91 -19.13 31.21
C GLU A 7 2.27 -19.58 30.63
N GLY A 8 3.27 -19.77 31.51
CA GLY A 8 4.22 -20.88 31.32
C GLY A 8 5.73 -20.64 31.37
N ILE A 9 6.27 -19.43 31.52
CA ILE A 9 7.74 -19.24 31.58
C ILE A 9 8.14 -18.49 32.85
N THR A 10 8.73 -19.19 33.81
CA THR A 10 9.30 -18.63 35.04
C THR A 10 10.73 -18.16 34.76
N VAL A 11 10.87 -17.00 34.13
CA VAL A 11 12.15 -16.28 34.02
C VAL A 11 12.09 -15.09 34.96
N SER A 12 13.14 -14.88 35.77
CA SER A 12 13.18 -13.71 36.62
C SER A 12 13.22 -12.44 35.76
N ILE A 13 12.49 -11.40 36.15
CA ILE A 13 12.36 -10.14 35.40
C ILE A 13 13.73 -9.54 34.99
N GLY A 14 14.75 -9.70 35.84
CA GLY A 14 16.10 -9.21 35.58
C GLY A 14 16.87 -10.02 34.52
N GLU A 15 16.53 -11.30 34.32
CA GLU A 15 17.17 -12.21 33.36
C GLU A 15 16.46 -12.25 32.00
N ALA A 16 15.26 -11.68 31.90
CA ALA A 16 14.44 -11.71 30.69
C ALA A 16 15.17 -11.19 29.43
N PRO A 17 15.92 -10.07 29.46
CA PRO A 17 16.63 -9.57 28.27
C PRO A 17 17.71 -10.54 27.77
N GLN A 18 18.55 -11.07 28.66
CA GLN A 18 19.58 -12.03 28.24
C GLN A 18 18.97 -13.36 27.79
N THR A 19 17.83 -13.75 28.38
CA THR A 19 17.10 -14.95 27.97
C THR A 19 16.51 -14.79 26.57
N LEU A 20 15.88 -13.65 26.29
CA LEU A 20 15.35 -13.33 24.96
C LEU A 20 16.46 -13.36 23.90
N GLU A 21 17.58 -12.67 24.15
CA GLU A 21 18.74 -12.66 23.25
C GLU A 21 19.27 -14.08 22.97
N ARG A 22 19.38 -14.91 24.02
CA ARG A 22 19.84 -16.31 23.88
C ARG A 22 18.86 -17.16 23.07
N LEU A 23 17.56 -16.99 23.26
CA LEU A 23 16.53 -17.73 22.52
C LEU A 23 16.54 -17.35 21.05
N VAL A 24 16.52 -16.04 20.75
CA VAL A 24 16.63 -15.54 19.38
C VAL A 24 17.91 -16.06 18.72
N GLY A 25 19.06 -15.99 19.41
CA GLY A 25 20.32 -16.53 18.90
C GLY A 25 20.28 -18.04 18.62
N ARG A 26 19.61 -18.83 19.46
CA ARG A 26 19.40 -20.27 19.20
C ARG A 26 18.52 -20.52 17.99
N MET A 27 17.41 -19.78 17.86
CA MET A 27 16.49 -19.89 16.72
C MET A 27 17.18 -19.55 15.40
N CYS A 28 17.98 -18.48 15.37
CA CYS A 28 18.80 -18.13 14.20
C CYS A 28 19.85 -19.20 13.85
N GLY A 29 20.28 -20.01 14.82
CA GLY A 29 21.22 -21.11 14.61
C GLY A 29 20.58 -22.43 14.15
N MET A 30 19.25 -22.51 14.13
CA MET A 30 18.55 -23.71 13.67
C MET A 30 18.58 -23.80 12.13
N PRO A 31 18.69 -25.00 11.55
CA PRO A 31 18.58 -25.18 10.10
C PRO A 31 17.24 -24.65 9.61
N ILE A 32 17.25 -23.85 8.54
CA ILE A 32 16.02 -23.40 7.90
C ILE A 32 15.47 -24.51 7.01
N ASP A 33 14.19 -24.85 7.20
CA ASP A 33 13.47 -25.70 6.26
C ASP A 33 13.07 -24.88 5.03
N PHE A 34 13.74 -25.09 3.90
CA PHE A 34 13.41 -24.41 2.64
C PHE A 34 12.29 -25.08 1.84
N SER A 35 11.85 -26.27 2.24
CA SER A 35 10.76 -27.00 1.60
C SER A 35 9.38 -26.52 2.06
N ASP A 36 9.32 -25.94 3.25
CA ASP A 36 8.12 -25.32 3.80
C ASP A 36 7.89 -23.93 3.18
N VAL A 37 7.33 -23.93 1.98
CA VAL A 37 6.79 -22.75 1.29
C VAL A 37 5.31 -23.04 1.01
N PRO A 38 4.38 -22.42 1.74
CA PRO A 38 2.96 -22.66 1.51
C PRO A 38 2.59 -22.23 0.08
N LEU A 39 1.85 -23.09 -0.61
CA LEU A 39 1.38 -22.82 -1.96
C LEU A 39 -0.11 -22.49 -1.92
N LEU A 40 -0.52 -21.48 -2.68
CA LEU A 40 -1.92 -21.23 -3.00
C LEU A 40 -2.23 -21.92 -4.35
N PRO A 41 -2.81 -23.14 -4.37
CA PRO A 41 -2.84 -23.99 -5.57
C PRO A 41 -3.62 -23.40 -6.75
N GLU A 42 -4.49 -22.42 -6.51
CA GLU A 42 -5.35 -21.79 -7.51
C GLU A 42 -4.72 -20.56 -8.17
N SER A 43 -3.64 -20.01 -7.60
CA SER A 43 -2.92 -18.83 -8.11
C SER A 43 -1.53 -19.14 -8.65
N THR A 44 -1.01 -20.35 -8.42
CA THR A 44 0.31 -20.77 -8.87
C THR A 44 0.19 -21.59 -10.15
N SER A 45 0.66 -21.05 -11.27
CA SER A 45 0.76 -21.78 -12.52
C SER A 45 1.70 -22.98 -12.39
N PRO A 46 1.56 -24.04 -13.22
CA PRO A 46 2.49 -25.18 -13.20
C PRO A 46 3.96 -24.77 -13.35
N ALA A 47 4.23 -23.73 -14.14
CA ALA A 47 5.58 -23.20 -14.34
C ALA A 47 6.13 -22.47 -13.09
N GLU A 48 5.29 -21.72 -12.37
CA GLU A 48 5.66 -21.11 -11.08
C GLU A 48 5.95 -22.18 -10.04
N LEU A 49 5.09 -23.20 -9.96
CA LEU A 49 5.25 -24.31 -9.02
C LEU A 49 6.53 -25.10 -9.29
N GLU A 50 6.81 -25.42 -10.55
CA GLU A 50 8.06 -26.09 -10.94
C GLU A 50 9.28 -25.25 -10.56
N THR A 51 9.23 -23.94 -10.81
CA THR A 51 10.32 -23.02 -10.48
C THR A 51 10.53 -22.89 -8.97
N LEU A 52 9.46 -22.80 -8.18
CA LEU A 52 9.52 -22.76 -6.72
C LEU A 52 10.09 -24.06 -6.14
N ASN A 53 9.60 -25.21 -6.60
CA ASN A 53 10.11 -26.52 -6.16
C ASN A 53 11.59 -26.70 -6.52
N LEU A 54 12.00 -26.26 -7.72
CA LEU A 54 13.39 -26.31 -8.14
C LEU A 54 14.27 -25.41 -7.26
N ALA A 55 13.82 -24.19 -6.98
CA ALA A 55 14.53 -23.27 -6.10
C ALA A 55 14.64 -23.80 -4.66
N ALA A 56 13.55 -24.30 -4.09
CA ALA A 56 13.52 -24.92 -2.77
C ALA A 56 14.45 -26.14 -2.70
N GLY A 57 14.50 -26.96 -3.76
CA GLY A 57 15.45 -28.06 -3.88
C GLY A 57 16.91 -27.61 -3.89
N TYR A 58 17.25 -26.54 -4.62
CA TYR A 58 18.59 -25.95 -4.57
C TYR A 58 18.93 -25.40 -3.18
N ALA A 59 17.99 -24.72 -2.52
CA ALA A 59 18.22 -24.18 -1.18
C ALA A 59 18.43 -25.30 -0.15
N THR A 60 17.59 -26.33 -0.18
CA THR A 60 17.67 -27.52 0.69
C THR A 60 18.99 -28.29 0.51
N SER A 61 19.53 -28.33 -0.72
CA SER A 61 20.84 -28.93 -1.01
C SER A 61 22.04 -28.01 -0.72
N GLY A 62 21.79 -26.81 -0.16
CA GLY A 62 22.83 -25.83 0.20
C GLY A 62 23.30 -24.94 -0.95
N ASN A 63 22.75 -25.07 -2.15
CA ASN A 63 23.07 -24.21 -3.29
C ASN A 63 22.21 -22.92 -3.30
N LEU A 64 22.45 -22.08 -2.29
CA LEU A 64 21.68 -20.87 -2.03
C LEU A 64 21.77 -19.84 -3.17
N ALA A 65 22.92 -19.72 -3.84
CA ALA A 65 23.09 -18.81 -4.96
C ALA A 65 22.20 -19.19 -6.15
N ARG A 66 22.17 -20.48 -6.49
CA ARG A 66 21.31 -20.97 -7.58
C ARG A 66 19.84 -20.91 -7.21
N ALA A 67 19.49 -21.18 -5.94
CA ALA A 67 18.13 -21.00 -5.44
C ALA A 67 17.67 -19.55 -5.62
N TYR A 68 18.47 -18.58 -5.16
CA TYR A 68 18.15 -17.16 -5.25
C TYR A 68 18.01 -16.67 -6.70
N GLN A 69 18.92 -17.10 -7.59
CA GLN A 69 18.84 -16.79 -9.03
C GLN A 69 17.57 -17.36 -9.66
N THR A 70 17.20 -18.60 -9.32
CA THR A 70 15.98 -19.27 -9.83
C THR A 70 14.72 -18.50 -9.41
N THR A 71 14.71 -17.95 -8.20
CA THR A 71 13.61 -17.10 -7.69
C THR A 71 13.61 -15.65 -8.20
N SER A 72 14.66 -15.22 -8.89
CA SER A 72 14.78 -13.86 -9.43
C SER A 72 14.25 -13.72 -10.86
N GLY A 73 13.54 -14.73 -11.35
CA GLY A 73 12.91 -14.76 -12.67
C GLY A 73 11.66 -13.88 -12.80
N PRO A 74 10.81 -14.12 -13.81
CA PRO A 74 9.69 -13.25 -14.16
C PRO A 74 8.50 -13.32 -13.19
N PHE A 75 8.48 -14.31 -12.30
CA PHE A 75 7.36 -14.52 -11.38
C PHE A 75 7.46 -13.60 -10.16
N VAL A 76 6.35 -12.95 -9.83
CA VAL A 76 6.27 -11.95 -8.75
C VAL A 76 5.15 -12.35 -7.81
N SER A 77 5.40 -13.36 -6.98
CA SER A 77 4.47 -13.84 -5.95
C SER A 77 5.09 -13.75 -4.55
N TRP A 78 4.26 -13.88 -3.52
CA TRP A 78 4.71 -13.80 -2.14
C TRP A 78 5.57 -15.01 -1.74
N GLU A 79 5.34 -16.18 -2.36
CA GLU A 79 6.13 -17.41 -2.17
C GLU A 79 7.58 -17.20 -2.61
N PHE A 80 7.81 -16.52 -3.74
CA PHE A 80 9.15 -16.16 -4.22
C PHE A 80 9.85 -15.15 -3.29
N ASP A 81 9.12 -14.16 -2.80
CA ASP A 81 9.64 -13.19 -1.82
C ASP A 81 9.97 -13.86 -0.49
N TYR A 82 9.10 -14.75 0.00
CA TYR A 82 9.30 -15.51 1.22
C TYR A 82 10.51 -16.45 1.14
N LEU A 83 10.64 -17.22 0.06
CA LEU A 83 11.78 -18.12 -0.13
C LEU A 83 13.11 -17.36 -0.24
N ARG A 84 13.14 -16.23 -0.97
CA ARG A 84 14.31 -15.33 -0.99
C ARG A 84 14.61 -14.76 0.39
N GLY A 85 13.60 -14.37 1.15
CA GLY A 85 13.72 -13.89 2.52
C GLY A 85 14.37 -14.94 3.42
N LYS A 86 13.92 -16.20 3.35
CA LYS A 86 14.54 -17.33 4.06
C LYS A 86 16.00 -17.53 3.68
N ILE A 87 16.33 -17.43 2.38
CA ILE A 87 17.71 -17.54 1.91
C ILE A 87 18.57 -16.42 2.51
N MET A 88 18.15 -15.16 2.41
CA MET A 88 18.88 -14.03 3.02
C MET A 88 19.00 -14.16 4.54
N PHE A 89 17.94 -14.62 5.21
CA PHE A 89 17.94 -14.88 6.64
C PHE A 89 18.97 -15.94 7.03
N SER A 90 19.05 -17.06 6.29
CA SER A 90 20.07 -18.10 6.54
C SER A 90 21.51 -17.61 6.38
N LEU A 91 21.69 -16.57 5.58
CA LEU A 91 22.98 -15.91 5.32
C LEU A 91 23.25 -14.75 6.30
N GLN A 92 22.40 -14.58 7.32
CA GLN A 92 22.48 -13.48 8.30
C GLN A 92 22.38 -12.08 7.68
N CYS A 93 21.80 -11.99 6.48
CA CYS A 93 21.46 -10.76 5.78
C CYS A 93 20.05 -10.32 6.22
N TYR A 94 19.91 -9.93 7.49
CA TYR A 94 18.60 -9.67 8.12
C TYR A 94 17.92 -8.42 7.56
N HIS A 95 18.70 -7.42 7.13
CA HIS A 95 18.17 -6.21 6.50
C HIS A 95 17.45 -6.52 5.19
N GLU A 96 18.10 -7.30 4.34
CA GLU A 96 17.56 -7.74 3.06
C GLU A 96 16.41 -8.73 3.26
N ALA A 97 16.52 -9.64 4.23
CA ALA A 97 15.46 -10.58 4.59
C ALA A 97 14.18 -9.86 5.08
N ALA A 98 14.31 -8.86 5.96
CA ALA A 98 13.17 -8.09 6.47
C ALA A 98 12.41 -7.40 5.34
N ARG A 99 13.11 -6.82 4.36
CA ARG A 99 12.50 -6.18 3.19
C ARG A 99 11.72 -7.21 2.34
N LEU A 100 12.31 -8.39 2.12
CA LEU A 100 11.68 -9.48 1.38
C LEU A 100 10.41 -9.99 2.09
N PHE A 101 10.46 -10.15 3.41
CA PHE A 101 9.29 -10.51 4.21
C PHE A 101 8.22 -9.42 4.20
N GLY A 102 8.63 -8.15 4.29
CA GLY A 102 7.75 -6.98 4.13
C GLY A 102 6.97 -7.02 2.82
N ARG A 103 7.65 -7.31 1.69
CA ARG A 103 6.97 -7.49 0.39
C ARG A 103 6.05 -8.71 0.36
N ALA A 104 6.43 -9.82 1.00
CA ALA A 104 5.59 -11.00 1.06
C ALA A 104 4.29 -10.73 1.84
N VAL A 105 4.35 -10.04 2.99
CA VAL A 105 3.15 -9.76 3.80
C VAL A 105 2.17 -8.80 3.13
N THR A 106 2.62 -7.90 2.24
CA THR A 106 1.72 -7.05 1.43
C THR A 106 0.79 -7.85 0.52
N ARG A 107 1.23 -9.05 0.12
CA ARG A 107 0.51 -9.95 -0.78
C ARG A 107 -0.23 -11.04 -0.01
N PHE A 108 0.39 -11.55 1.04
CA PHE A 108 -0.19 -12.58 1.89
C PHE A 108 0.31 -12.46 3.34
N ALA A 109 -0.50 -11.82 4.18
CA ALA A 109 -0.28 -11.74 5.63
C ALA A 109 -0.81 -12.98 6.40
N GLY A 110 -1.33 -14.00 5.71
CA GLY A 110 -2.00 -15.16 6.31
C GLY A 110 -1.08 -16.28 6.79
N TYR A 111 0.25 -16.10 6.74
CA TYR A 111 1.21 -17.11 7.18
C TYR A 111 1.96 -16.70 8.45
N GLY A 112 1.80 -17.48 9.53
CA GLY A 112 2.40 -17.15 10.84
C GLY A 112 3.92 -17.17 10.85
N GLU A 113 4.55 -18.15 10.19
CA GLU A 113 6.01 -18.28 10.13
C GLU A 113 6.68 -17.12 9.38
N LEU A 114 5.99 -16.56 8.37
CA LEU A 114 6.45 -15.37 7.66
C LEU A 114 6.59 -14.18 8.63
N TRP A 115 5.57 -13.92 9.45
CA TRP A 115 5.62 -12.89 10.48
C TRP A 115 6.66 -13.18 11.55
N PHE A 116 6.82 -14.44 11.94
CA PHE A 116 7.81 -14.84 12.93
C PHE A 116 9.25 -14.53 12.48
N LEU A 117 9.63 -14.95 11.27
CA LEU A 117 10.95 -14.67 10.71
C LEU A 117 11.18 -13.17 10.44
N TYR A 118 10.12 -12.45 10.05
CA TYR A 118 10.17 -10.99 9.93
C TYR A 118 10.48 -10.33 11.27
N GLY A 119 9.80 -10.74 12.35
CA GLY A 119 10.07 -10.24 13.69
C GLY A 119 11.48 -10.55 14.17
N ILE A 120 12.01 -11.74 13.87
CA ILE A 120 13.42 -12.05 14.19
C ILE A 120 14.38 -11.14 13.41
N ALA A 121 14.14 -10.91 12.13
CA ALA A 121 14.98 -10.02 11.33
C ALA A 121 14.96 -8.57 11.87
N ASN A 122 13.78 -8.06 12.23
CA ASN A 122 13.61 -6.75 12.87
C ASN A 122 14.34 -6.67 14.22
N TYR A 123 14.23 -7.70 15.06
CA TYR A 123 14.96 -7.79 16.32
C TYR A 123 16.47 -7.74 16.11
N GLN A 124 17.00 -8.47 15.13
CA GLN A 124 18.43 -8.47 14.82
C GLN A 124 18.96 -7.11 14.35
N MET A 125 18.10 -6.28 13.76
CA MET A 125 18.42 -4.90 13.37
C MET A 125 18.26 -3.87 14.49
N GLY A 126 17.74 -4.26 15.66
CA GLY A 126 17.48 -3.37 16.79
C GLY A 126 16.10 -2.71 16.75
N LEU A 127 15.20 -3.17 15.88
CA LEU A 127 13.80 -2.72 15.77
C LEU A 127 12.93 -3.59 16.69
N TYR A 128 13.07 -3.39 18.01
CA TYR A 128 12.51 -4.28 19.01
C TYR A 128 10.98 -4.22 19.10
N SER A 129 10.40 -3.03 19.01
CA SER A 129 8.94 -2.87 19.05
C SER A 129 8.29 -3.50 17.82
N GLU A 130 8.90 -3.32 16.64
CA GLU A 130 8.48 -3.95 15.40
C GLU A 130 8.56 -5.47 15.50
N ALA A 131 9.64 -6.01 16.08
CA ALA A 131 9.76 -7.45 16.34
C ALA A 131 8.62 -7.97 17.22
N PHE A 132 8.26 -7.26 18.28
CA PHE A 132 7.15 -7.65 19.15
C PHE A 132 5.80 -7.58 18.44
N MET A 133 5.56 -6.55 17.63
CA MET A 133 4.36 -6.44 16.80
C MET A 133 4.28 -7.59 15.77
N ASP A 134 5.40 -7.99 15.20
CA ASP A 134 5.47 -9.09 14.23
C ASP A 134 5.21 -10.45 14.87
N TRP A 135 5.75 -10.70 16.07
CA TRP A 135 5.42 -11.93 16.81
C TRP A 135 3.97 -11.94 17.30
N GLN A 136 3.39 -10.79 17.60
CA GLN A 136 1.96 -10.68 17.87
C GLN A 136 1.12 -11.03 16.64
N GLU A 137 1.49 -10.54 15.45
CA GLU A 137 0.83 -10.93 14.19
C GLU A 137 1.01 -12.41 13.89
N ALA A 138 2.19 -12.99 14.12
CA ALA A 138 2.42 -14.42 14.01
C ALA A 138 1.46 -15.23 14.90
N CYS A 139 1.28 -14.83 16.16
CA CYS A 139 0.33 -15.44 17.10
C CYS A 139 -1.13 -15.20 16.71
N ARG A 140 -1.46 -14.06 16.11
CA ARG A 140 -2.82 -13.74 15.66
C ARG A 140 -3.22 -14.60 14.47
N VAL A 141 -2.31 -14.80 13.53
CA VAL A 141 -2.51 -15.60 12.31
C VAL A 141 -2.46 -17.09 12.63
N ASN A 142 -1.55 -17.50 13.51
CA ASN A 142 -1.43 -18.86 13.99
C ASN A 142 -1.41 -18.89 15.53
N ALA A 143 -2.58 -19.11 16.13
CA ALA A 143 -2.74 -19.15 17.60
C ALA A 143 -1.89 -20.23 18.30
N ASN A 144 -1.40 -21.23 17.55
CA ASN A 144 -0.56 -22.31 18.04
C ASN A 144 0.94 -22.10 17.75
N HIS A 145 1.36 -20.91 17.30
CA HIS A 145 2.77 -20.59 17.07
C HIS A 145 3.53 -20.46 18.41
N GLN A 146 4.08 -21.57 18.90
CA GLN A 146 4.66 -21.64 20.24
C GLN A 146 5.89 -20.74 20.40
N ASP A 147 6.75 -20.66 19.40
CA ASP A 147 7.97 -19.85 19.45
C ASP A 147 7.68 -18.35 19.49
N ALA A 148 6.84 -17.85 18.57
CA ALA A 148 6.38 -16.46 18.58
C ALA A 148 5.73 -16.09 19.93
N ARG A 149 4.91 -16.98 20.50
CA ARG A 149 4.28 -16.77 21.81
C ARG A 149 5.31 -16.71 22.93
N LEU A 150 6.28 -17.62 22.96
CA LEU A 150 7.38 -17.61 23.94
C LEU A 150 8.14 -16.27 23.91
N LEU A 151 8.53 -15.79 22.72
CA LEU A 151 9.25 -14.52 22.59
C LEU A 151 8.38 -13.31 22.98
N LEU A 152 7.11 -13.32 22.58
CA LEU A 152 6.17 -12.26 22.93
C LEU A 152 5.92 -12.20 24.45
N ASN A 153 5.82 -13.33 25.15
CA ASN A 153 5.65 -13.36 26.62
C ASN A 153 6.83 -12.73 27.34
N LEU A 154 8.05 -13.04 26.88
CA LEU A 154 9.26 -12.43 27.42
C LEU A 154 9.30 -10.93 27.15
N GLY A 155 8.96 -10.50 25.94
CA GLY A 155 8.82 -9.09 25.58
C GLY A 155 7.82 -8.37 26.48
N VAL A 156 6.62 -8.93 26.67
CA VAL A 156 5.57 -8.37 27.55
C VAL A 156 6.05 -8.27 29.00
N SER A 157 6.74 -9.29 29.50
CA SER A 157 7.32 -9.27 30.85
C SER A 157 8.38 -8.17 30.99
N MET A 158 9.24 -7.99 29.98
CA MET A 158 10.22 -6.90 29.95
C MET A 158 9.53 -5.53 29.95
N MET A 159 8.55 -5.32 29.07
CA MET A 159 7.81 -4.06 28.94
C MET A 159 7.06 -3.68 30.22
N LYS A 160 6.52 -4.66 30.95
CA LYS A 160 5.79 -4.41 32.21
C LYS A 160 6.71 -4.02 33.37
N ASN A 161 7.99 -4.40 33.34
CA ASN A 161 8.82 -4.36 34.54
C ASN A 161 10.17 -3.61 34.39
N THR A 162 10.93 -3.84 33.32
CA THR A 162 12.33 -3.36 33.21
C THR A 162 12.59 -2.48 32.01
N HIS A 163 11.80 -2.60 30.94
CA HIS A 163 12.03 -1.96 29.64
C HIS A 163 10.73 -1.35 29.10
N THR A 164 10.08 -0.50 29.89
CA THR A 164 8.80 0.16 29.52
C THR A 164 8.88 0.95 28.22
N HIS A 165 10.06 1.47 27.87
CA HIS A 165 10.35 2.17 26.62
C HIS A 165 10.28 1.28 25.37
N LEU A 166 10.28 -0.05 25.52
CA LEU A 166 10.08 -0.99 24.40
C LEU A 166 8.60 -1.28 24.12
N ASN A 167 7.68 -0.61 24.82
CA ASN A 167 6.27 -0.69 24.52
C ASN A 167 6.02 -0.14 23.10
N PRO A 168 5.43 -0.94 22.17
CA PRO A 168 5.22 -0.51 20.80
C PRO A 168 4.41 0.79 20.68
N GLU A 169 3.52 1.07 21.62
CA GLU A 169 2.77 2.32 21.61
C GLU A 169 3.55 3.50 22.19
N ALA A 170 4.45 3.25 23.13
CA ALA A 170 5.31 4.29 23.68
C ALA A 170 6.30 4.80 22.62
N GLU A 171 6.75 3.93 21.71
CA GLU A 171 7.64 4.26 20.60
C GLU A 171 7.13 5.40 19.72
N PHE A 172 5.81 5.56 19.58
CA PHE A 172 5.24 6.66 18.80
C PHE A 172 5.18 7.99 19.56
N ALA A 173 5.31 7.97 20.88
CA ALA A 173 5.24 9.16 21.73
C ALA A 173 6.62 9.62 22.25
N ILE A 174 7.53 8.69 22.52
CA ILE A 174 8.88 9.00 23.01
C ILE A 174 9.66 9.96 22.08
N PRO A 175 9.62 9.84 20.74
CA PRO A 175 10.37 10.71 19.84
C PRO A 175 9.95 12.18 19.90
N VAL A 176 8.77 12.51 20.42
CA VAL A 176 8.31 13.90 20.57
C VAL A 176 8.72 14.52 21.91
N ALA A 177 9.21 13.71 22.86
CA ALA A 177 9.44 14.10 24.26
C ALA A 177 10.75 14.88 24.47
N GLU A 178 10.93 15.98 23.73
CA GLU A 178 12.09 16.87 23.85
C GLU A 178 11.75 18.17 24.61
N GLY A 179 12.48 18.46 25.69
CA GLY A 179 12.26 19.65 26.51
C GLY A 179 11.37 19.38 27.73
N LYS A 180 10.62 20.39 28.16
CA LYS A 180 9.71 20.30 29.32
C LYS A 180 8.33 19.89 28.84
N GLY A 181 7.84 18.73 29.26
CA GLY A 181 6.50 18.27 28.90
C GLY A 181 5.89 17.37 29.96
N ILE A 182 4.64 16.98 29.71
CA ILE A 182 3.86 16.14 30.62
C ILE A 182 3.49 14.82 29.96
N ASP A 183 3.27 13.80 30.79
CA ASP A 183 2.59 12.56 30.43
C ASP A 183 1.30 12.51 31.23
N VAL A 184 0.18 12.80 30.56
CA VAL A 184 -1.14 12.97 31.19
C VAL A 184 -1.91 11.66 31.15
N GLY A 185 -2.39 11.23 32.32
CA GLY A 185 -2.84 9.86 32.54
C GLY A 185 -1.69 8.87 32.65
N CYS A 186 -0.55 9.25 33.24
CA CYS A 186 0.64 8.39 33.27
C CYS A 186 0.48 7.09 34.08
N GLY A 187 -0.54 7.02 34.94
CA GLY A 187 -0.87 5.86 35.77
C GLY A 187 0.36 5.30 36.49
N GLY A 188 0.48 3.97 36.49
CA GLY A 188 1.59 3.27 37.13
C GLY A 188 2.88 3.16 36.32
N ALA A 189 2.99 3.81 35.15
CA ALA A 189 4.21 3.82 34.35
C ALA A 189 4.22 4.99 33.35
N LYS A 190 5.12 5.96 33.56
CA LYS A 190 5.36 7.02 32.58
C LYS A 190 5.89 6.44 31.26
N THR A 191 5.38 6.96 30.16
CA THR A 191 5.80 6.72 28.78
C THR A 191 7.22 7.22 28.54
N HIS A 192 7.55 8.41 29.05
CA HIS A 192 8.89 8.97 29.01
C HIS A 192 9.37 9.33 30.42
N PRO A 193 10.55 8.86 30.86
CA PRO A 193 10.99 9.04 32.25
C PRO A 193 11.23 10.51 32.63
N ALA A 194 11.53 11.38 31.66
CA ALA A 194 11.74 12.81 31.91
C ALA A 194 10.44 13.63 31.85
N ALA A 195 9.31 13.03 31.49
CA ALA A 195 8.03 13.73 31.47
C ALA A 195 7.52 13.94 32.92
N ILE A 196 6.86 15.08 33.14
CA ILE A 196 6.14 15.31 34.38
C ILE A 196 4.85 14.47 34.32
N GLY A 197 4.72 13.48 35.19
CA GLY A 197 3.54 12.62 35.26
C GLY A 197 2.37 13.36 35.88
N VAL A 198 1.25 13.42 35.18
CA VAL A 198 -0.01 14.01 35.66
C VAL A 198 -1.07 12.93 35.66
N ASP A 199 -1.68 12.67 36.81
CA ASP A 199 -2.75 11.67 36.92
C ASP A 199 -3.73 12.05 38.02
N ILE A 200 -4.96 11.53 37.96
CA ILE A 200 -5.94 11.67 39.03
C ILE A 200 -5.65 10.71 40.20
N ILE A 201 -4.85 9.67 39.97
CA ILE A 201 -4.37 8.77 41.02
C ILE A 201 -3.16 9.42 41.71
N PRO A 202 -3.25 9.75 43.01
CA PRO A 202 -2.19 10.47 43.71
C PRO A 202 -0.84 9.73 43.67
N PRO A 203 0.30 10.46 43.72
CA PRO A 203 1.63 9.85 43.74
C PRO A 203 1.77 8.79 44.83
N GLY A 204 2.16 7.56 44.46
CA GLY A 204 2.35 6.45 45.40
C GLY A 204 1.07 5.70 45.81
N GLU A 205 -0.12 6.19 45.45
CA GLU A 205 -1.37 5.46 45.66
C GLU A 205 -1.58 4.36 44.61
N ARG A 206 -2.46 3.40 44.90
CA ARG A 206 -2.78 2.31 43.96
C ARG A 206 -4.05 2.60 43.17
N GLY A 207 -3.98 2.40 41.86
CA GLY A 207 -5.17 2.45 41.00
C GLY A 207 -6.20 1.37 41.38
N GLN A 208 -7.48 1.68 41.17
CA GLN A 208 -8.60 0.81 41.54
C GLN A 208 -9.28 0.15 40.33
N ASP A 209 -9.13 0.77 39.16
CA ASP A 209 -9.89 0.43 37.95
C ASP A 209 -9.00 -0.06 36.80
N ALA A 210 -9.62 -0.81 35.89
CA ALA A 210 -9.08 -1.26 34.60
C ALA A 210 -7.58 -1.68 34.65
N SER A 211 -6.78 -1.15 33.72
CA SER A 211 -5.35 -1.45 33.56
C SER A 211 -4.47 -0.92 34.70
N GLN A 212 -5.00 -0.06 35.56
CA GLN A 212 -4.29 0.54 36.71
C GLN A 212 -4.57 -0.17 38.03
N LYS A 213 -5.52 -1.13 38.06
CA LYS A 213 -5.91 -1.84 39.27
C LYS A 213 -4.71 -2.49 39.96
N GLY A 214 -4.42 -2.04 41.17
CA GLY A 214 -3.32 -2.52 42.00
C GLY A 214 -1.93 -1.97 41.65
N ARG A 215 -1.79 -1.17 40.59
CA ARG A 215 -0.53 -0.53 40.20
C ARG A 215 -0.32 0.74 41.01
N VAL A 216 0.92 0.97 41.46
CA VAL A 216 1.30 2.19 42.18
C VAL A 216 1.49 3.32 41.18
N SER A 217 0.79 4.44 41.36
CA SER A 217 0.87 5.63 40.53
C SER A 217 2.28 6.21 40.53
N GLN A 218 2.77 6.54 39.33
CA GLN A 218 4.02 7.25 39.08
C GLN A 218 3.79 8.73 38.78
N ALA A 219 2.61 9.27 39.09
CA ALA A 219 2.34 10.69 38.95
C ALA A 219 3.32 11.53 39.79
N ASP A 220 3.72 12.68 39.27
CA ASP A 220 4.39 13.73 40.04
C ASP A 220 3.37 14.76 40.57
N VAL A 221 2.25 14.91 39.85
CA VAL A 221 1.18 15.87 40.14
C VAL A 221 -0.16 15.13 40.10
N GLU A 222 -0.92 15.27 41.18
CA GLU A 222 -2.32 14.85 41.22
C GLU A 222 -3.20 15.94 40.57
N ALA A 223 -3.73 15.67 39.37
CA ALA A 223 -4.63 16.58 38.65
C ALA A 223 -5.40 15.88 37.53
N SER A 224 -6.53 16.46 37.13
CA SER A 224 -7.21 16.08 35.90
C SER A 224 -6.51 16.71 34.69
N GLY A 225 -6.35 15.97 33.61
CA GLY A 225 -5.70 16.48 32.40
C GLY A 225 -6.49 17.52 31.61
N ASP A 226 -7.75 17.76 31.97
CA ASP A 226 -8.62 18.79 31.40
C ASP A 226 -8.75 20.04 32.30
N ASP A 227 -8.01 20.10 33.40
CA ASP A 227 -7.90 21.26 34.31
C ASP A 227 -6.55 21.25 35.03
N MET A 228 -5.57 21.97 34.47
CA MET A 228 -4.17 21.95 34.91
C MET A 228 -3.64 23.35 35.28
N PRO A 229 -4.18 24.01 36.32
CA PRO A 229 -3.82 25.38 36.69
C PRO A 229 -2.38 25.53 37.21
N MET A 230 -1.73 24.42 37.58
CA MET A 230 -0.32 24.41 38.00
C MET A 230 0.65 24.64 36.83
N PHE A 231 0.21 24.51 35.57
CA PHE A 231 1.02 24.83 34.40
C PHE A 231 0.57 26.16 33.78
N GLU A 232 1.54 27.06 33.61
CA GLU A 232 1.33 28.35 32.95
C GLU A 232 1.00 28.14 31.45
N ASP A 233 0.27 29.10 30.88
CA ASP A 233 0.01 29.18 29.45
C ASP A 233 1.32 29.14 28.66
N GLY A 234 1.39 28.31 27.62
CA GLY A 234 2.57 28.26 26.77
C GLY A 234 3.86 27.84 27.47
N SER A 235 3.80 27.02 28.52
CA SER A 235 4.97 26.62 29.30
C SER A 235 5.56 25.25 28.91
N LEU A 236 4.82 24.42 28.18
CA LEU A 236 5.21 23.06 27.82
C LEU A 236 5.61 22.93 26.33
N ASP A 237 6.67 22.16 26.08
CA ASP A 237 7.15 21.79 24.74
C ASP A 237 6.33 20.63 24.16
N TYR A 238 5.87 19.70 25.00
CA TYR A 238 5.07 18.55 24.57
C TYR A 238 4.07 18.05 25.62
N ILE A 239 3.08 17.30 25.15
CA ILE A 239 2.12 16.50 25.94
C ILE A 239 2.11 15.08 25.36
N ILE A 240 2.23 14.07 26.22
CA ILE A 240 1.96 12.67 25.89
C ILE A 240 0.65 12.28 26.56
N ALA A 241 -0.23 11.61 25.81
CA ALA A 241 -1.47 11.05 26.33
C ALA A 241 -1.71 9.70 25.65
N ARG A 242 -1.56 8.61 26.40
CA ARG A 242 -1.74 7.25 25.91
C ARG A 242 -2.89 6.59 26.64
N HIS A 243 -3.88 6.12 25.90
CA HIS A 243 -5.12 5.55 26.43
C HIS A 243 -5.73 6.45 27.53
N ASN A 244 -6.00 7.71 27.17
CA ASN A 244 -6.38 8.76 28.12
C ASN A 244 -7.54 9.64 27.61
N LEU A 245 -7.48 10.14 26.38
CA LEU A 245 -8.48 11.10 25.86
C LEU A 245 -9.91 10.53 25.84
N GLU A 246 -10.04 9.23 25.64
CA GLU A 246 -11.30 8.46 25.59
C GLU A 246 -12.03 8.39 26.92
N HIS A 247 -11.36 8.72 28.03
CA HIS A 247 -11.94 8.71 29.37
C HIS A 247 -12.48 10.07 29.83
N TYR A 248 -12.23 11.17 29.11
CA TYR A 248 -12.76 12.48 29.50
C TYR A 248 -14.22 12.62 29.09
N VAL A 249 -15.02 13.27 29.93
CA VAL A 249 -16.42 13.58 29.59
C VAL A 249 -16.48 14.55 28.40
N ASP A 250 -15.62 15.56 28.39
CA ASP A 250 -15.53 16.57 27.32
C ASP A 250 -14.12 16.59 26.70
N PRO A 251 -13.89 15.83 25.62
CA PRO A 251 -12.57 15.78 24.97
C PRO A 251 -12.24 17.10 24.26
N LEU A 252 -13.22 17.95 23.93
CA LEU A 252 -12.97 19.26 23.34
C LEU A 252 -12.38 20.24 24.37
N LYS A 253 -12.97 20.29 25.58
CA LYS A 253 -12.41 21.03 26.72
C LYS A 253 -10.97 20.58 27.01
N THR A 254 -10.74 19.27 26.99
CA THR A 254 -9.43 18.66 27.23
C THR A 254 -8.40 19.15 26.20
N LEU A 255 -8.71 19.08 24.91
CA LEU A 255 -7.83 19.60 23.86
C LEU A 255 -7.60 21.12 23.95
N MET A 256 -8.59 21.89 24.41
CA MET A 256 -8.41 23.32 24.66
C MET A 256 -7.43 23.60 25.79
N GLU A 257 -7.47 22.80 26.86
CA GLU A 257 -6.54 22.91 27.98
C GLU A 257 -5.12 22.50 27.58
N TRP A 258 -4.97 21.40 26.84
CA TRP A 258 -3.69 20.98 26.27
C TRP A 258 -3.10 22.02 25.34
N ARG A 259 -3.94 22.62 24.49
CA ARG A 259 -3.55 23.76 23.67
C ARG A 259 -3.11 24.95 24.53
N ARG A 260 -3.76 25.26 25.65
CA ARG A 260 -3.40 26.39 26.52
C ARG A 260 -1.96 26.25 27.03
N VAL A 261 -1.63 25.11 27.63
CA VAL A 261 -0.33 24.88 28.28
C VAL A 261 0.83 24.69 27.29
N LEU A 262 0.57 24.29 26.05
CA LEU A 262 1.61 24.13 25.02
C LEU A 262 2.15 25.46 24.51
N LYS A 263 3.47 25.55 24.33
CA LYS A 263 4.14 26.63 23.58
C LYS A 263 3.65 26.66 22.12
N PRO A 264 3.67 27.82 21.43
CA PRO A 264 3.59 27.83 19.97
C PRO A 264 4.64 26.89 19.36
N GLY A 265 4.21 25.99 18.48
CA GLY A 265 5.06 24.94 17.90
C GLY A 265 5.17 23.67 18.74
N GLY A 266 4.70 23.66 20.00
CA GLY A 266 4.66 22.49 20.86
C GLY A 266 3.69 21.42 20.37
N VAL A 267 3.87 20.18 20.81
CA VAL A 267 3.22 19.00 20.22
C VAL A 267 2.49 18.12 21.24
N ILE A 268 1.40 17.48 20.80
CA ILE A 268 0.68 16.45 21.52
C ILE A 268 0.96 15.12 20.81
N ALA A 269 1.43 14.11 21.52
CA ALA A 269 1.44 12.72 21.05
C ALA A 269 0.31 11.95 21.73
N LEU A 270 -0.67 11.56 20.93
CA LEU A 270 -1.80 10.74 21.34
C LEU A 270 -1.61 9.31 20.87
N VAL A 271 -1.98 8.35 21.72
CA VAL A 271 -2.29 6.98 21.31
C VAL A 271 -3.66 6.62 21.85
N LEU A 272 -4.52 6.16 20.96
CA LEU A 272 -5.93 5.84 21.26
C LEU A 272 -6.27 4.44 20.75
N PRO A 273 -7.18 3.72 21.43
CA PRO A 273 -7.84 2.55 20.87
C PRO A 273 -8.49 2.87 19.51
N ASP A 274 -8.39 1.94 18.56
CA ASP A 274 -8.97 2.11 17.21
C ASP A 274 -10.34 1.42 17.08
N ASP A 275 -11.43 2.19 17.16
CA ASP A 275 -12.79 1.66 17.11
C ASP A 275 -13.20 1.14 15.72
N ASP A 276 -12.46 1.50 14.65
CA ASP A 276 -12.65 0.87 13.34
C ASP A 276 -12.20 -0.61 13.35
N GLN A 277 -11.45 -1.04 14.37
CA GLN A 277 -10.86 -2.37 14.44
C GLN A 277 -11.55 -3.31 15.42
N PHE A 278 -12.09 -2.79 16.53
CA PHE A 278 -12.84 -3.55 17.52
C PHE A 278 -13.69 -2.61 18.38
N ASP A 279 -14.68 -3.17 19.08
CA ASP A 279 -15.54 -2.41 19.98
C ASP A 279 -14.77 -1.97 21.23
N THR A 280 -14.39 -0.69 21.26
CA THR A 280 -13.54 -0.14 22.32
C THR A 280 -14.31 0.04 23.64
N ILE A 281 -15.60 0.36 23.60
CA ILE A 281 -16.44 0.52 24.80
C ILE A 281 -16.63 -0.80 25.53
N HIS A 282 -16.86 -1.89 24.80
CA HIS A 282 -16.99 -3.21 25.42
C HIS A 282 -15.66 -3.77 25.90
N ALA A 283 -14.54 -3.33 25.33
CA ALA A 283 -13.20 -3.72 25.77
C ALA A 283 -12.82 -3.09 27.12
N ASP A 284 -13.25 -1.85 27.37
CA ASP A 284 -13.07 -1.15 28.64
C ASP A 284 -14.30 -0.29 28.96
N SER A 285 -15.02 -0.67 30.02
CA SER A 285 -16.24 0.02 30.46
C SER A 285 -16.02 1.46 30.94
N THR A 286 -14.77 1.88 31.13
CA THR A 286 -14.42 3.25 31.51
C THR A 286 -14.24 4.18 30.30
N HIS A 287 -14.30 3.66 29.07
CA HIS A 287 -14.33 4.49 27.86
C HIS A 287 -15.66 5.25 27.77
N LEU A 288 -15.58 6.56 27.58
CA LEU A 288 -16.73 7.44 27.34
C LEU A 288 -16.89 7.77 25.86
N HIS A 289 -15.81 7.63 25.08
CA HIS A 289 -15.78 7.97 23.66
C HIS A 289 -15.14 6.86 22.84
N VAL A 290 -15.60 6.73 21.60
CA VAL A 290 -14.98 5.91 20.56
C VAL A 290 -14.21 6.80 19.61
N PHE A 291 -12.94 6.46 19.37
CA PHE A 291 -12.11 7.19 18.45
C PHE A 291 -11.65 6.32 17.28
N THR A 292 -11.57 6.95 16.12
CA THR A 292 -10.96 6.42 14.91
C THR A 292 -9.99 7.47 14.39
N LYS A 293 -9.07 7.08 13.50
CA LYS A 293 -8.17 8.03 12.81
C LYS A 293 -8.94 9.21 12.20
N ARG A 294 -10.14 8.96 11.67
CA ARG A 294 -10.99 10.01 11.09
C ARG A 294 -11.67 10.89 12.14
N SER A 295 -12.20 10.30 13.21
CA SER A 295 -12.92 11.10 14.23
C SER A 295 -11.96 12.00 15.00
N ILE A 296 -10.72 11.58 15.27
CA ILE A 296 -9.73 12.45 15.93
C ILE A 296 -9.36 13.65 15.05
N LYS A 297 -9.20 13.46 13.73
CA LYS A 297 -8.94 14.55 12.78
C LYS A 297 -10.07 15.58 12.80
N ASN A 298 -11.31 15.11 12.79
CA ASN A 298 -12.49 15.98 12.89
C ASN A 298 -12.51 16.75 14.22
N LEU A 299 -12.27 16.08 15.35
CA LEU A 299 -12.27 16.72 16.66
C LEU A 299 -11.19 17.81 16.78
N VAL A 300 -9.96 17.50 16.34
CA VAL A 300 -8.85 18.46 16.33
C VAL A 300 -9.16 19.67 15.44
N SER A 301 -9.85 19.47 14.32
CA SER A 301 -10.23 20.56 13.41
C SER A 301 -11.18 21.60 14.04
N LEU A 302 -11.87 21.25 15.13
CA LEU A 302 -12.75 22.15 15.86
C LEU A 302 -11.98 23.07 16.83
N VAL A 303 -10.72 22.74 17.14
CA VAL A 303 -9.89 23.53 18.05
C VAL A 303 -8.96 24.44 17.25
N ASP A 304 -9.33 25.71 17.16
CA ASP A 304 -8.52 26.73 16.51
C ASP A 304 -7.07 26.70 17.04
N GLY A 305 -6.10 26.54 16.16
CA GLY A 305 -4.67 26.55 16.51
C GLY A 305 -4.07 25.20 16.95
N LEU A 306 -4.80 24.10 16.76
CA LEU A 306 -4.21 22.76 16.69
C LEU A 306 -4.26 22.24 15.24
N LYS A 307 -3.21 21.52 14.83
CA LYS A 307 -3.09 20.93 13.49
C LYS A 307 -2.51 19.53 13.57
N ILE A 308 -3.09 18.61 12.80
CA ILE A 308 -2.55 17.25 12.65
C ILE A 308 -1.23 17.33 11.89
N ALA A 309 -0.16 16.81 12.48
CA ALA A 309 1.14 16.64 11.85
C ALA A 309 1.31 15.22 11.28
N SER A 310 0.82 14.20 11.99
CA SER A 310 0.78 12.82 11.49
C SER A 310 -0.26 11.99 12.23
N VAL A 311 -0.89 11.04 11.55
CA VAL A 311 -1.75 10.00 12.11
C VAL A 311 -1.39 8.67 11.46
N GLY A 312 -1.41 7.57 12.22
CA GLY A 312 -1.07 6.26 11.67
C GLY A 312 -1.41 5.12 12.61
N THR A 313 -1.27 3.89 12.13
CA THR A 313 -1.46 2.68 12.93
C THR A 313 -0.29 2.54 13.90
N CYS A 314 -0.64 2.38 15.17
CA CYS A 314 0.30 2.15 16.24
C CYS A 314 0.51 0.65 16.42
N MET A 315 -0.58 -0.06 16.73
CA MET A 315 -0.64 -1.52 16.76
C MET A 315 -1.82 -2.00 15.92
N ASN A 316 -1.55 -2.91 14.98
CA ASN A 316 -2.57 -3.43 14.07
C ASN A 316 -3.75 -4.03 14.83
N LYS A 317 -4.97 -3.68 14.41
CA LYS A 317 -6.24 -4.07 15.03
C LYS A 317 -6.40 -3.69 16.51
N TRP A 318 -5.66 -2.69 16.99
CA TRP A 318 -5.67 -2.32 18.41
C TRP A 318 -5.63 -0.81 18.65
N SER A 319 -4.66 -0.09 18.08
CA SER A 319 -4.51 1.33 18.38
C SER A 319 -3.89 2.11 17.23
N PHE A 320 -4.17 3.40 17.23
CA PHE A 320 -3.57 4.36 16.32
C PHE A 320 -2.93 5.51 17.10
N TYR A 321 -1.99 6.21 16.48
CA TYR A 321 -1.37 7.40 17.04
C TYR A 321 -1.83 8.66 16.30
N ALA A 322 -1.81 9.80 16.98
CA ALA A 322 -1.98 11.12 16.38
C ALA A 322 -0.97 12.11 16.98
N ILE A 323 -0.20 12.76 16.11
CA ILE A 323 0.74 13.82 16.46
C ILE A 323 0.11 15.15 16.05
N ILE A 324 -0.08 16.03 17.02
CA ILE A 324 -0.80 17.30 16.85
C ILE A 324 0.13 18.44 17.23
N GLN A 325 0.26 19.44 16.38
CA GLN A 325 1.08 20.62 16.63
C GLN A 325 0.22 21.84 16.94
N LYS A 326 0.62 22.63 17.94
CA LYS A 326 0.05 23.95 18.19
C LYS A 326 0.61 24.95 17.17
N LYS A 327 -0.25 25.50 16.32
CA LYS A 327 0.11 26.50 15.31
C LYS A 327 -0.82 27.71 15.36
N PRO A 328 -0.40 28.88 14.87
CA PRO A 328 -1.30 30.00 14.66
C PRO A 328 -2.48 29.63 13.74
N LYS A 329 -3.57 30.40 13.84
CA LYS A 329 -4.76 30.18 13.00
C LYS A 329 -4.41 30.36 11.52
N GLY A 330 -4.75 29.37 10.71
CA GLY A 330 -4.50 29.37 9.26
C GLY A 330 -3.15 28.77 8.83
N GLU A 331 -2.24 28.50 9.76
CA GLU A 331 -1.00 27.79 9.46
C GLU A 331 -1.22 26.26 9.48
N GLN A 332 -0.47 25.55 8.64
CA GLN A 332 -0.43 24.08 8.62
C GLN A 332 0.64 23.55 9.59
N ALA A 333 0.54 22.27 9.96
CA ALA A 333 1.60 21.64 10.74
C ALA A 333 2.88 21.49 9.90
N ASP A 334 4.03 21.74 10.51
CA ASP A 334 5.37 21.60 9.93
C ASP A 334 6.29 20.68 10.76
N PHE A 335 5.74 20.06 11.81
CA PHE A 335 6.46 19.13 12.66
C PHE A 335 6.81 17.82 11.90
N ASP A 336 8.09 17.62 11.60
CA ASP A 336 8.61 16.45 10.89
C ASP A 336 8.67 15.22 11.82
N TYR A 337 7.51 14.65 12.14
CA TYR A 337 7.39 13.48 13.01
C TYR A 337 8.12 12.27 12.46
N GLY A 338 8.03 12.01 11.15
CA GLY A 338 8.75 10.92 10.50
C GLY A 338 10.26 10.99 10.77
N ARG A 339 10.87 12.17 10.63
CA ARG A 339 12.29 12.36 10.99
C ARG A 339 12.57 12.10 12.47
N LYS A 340 11.69 12.55 13.38
CA LYS A 340 11.85 12.30 14.83
C LYS A 340 11.83 10.81 15.15
N LEU A 341 10.85 10.08 14.62
CA LEU A 341 10.75 8.63 14.79
C LEU A 341 11.98 7.92 14.20
N ASN A 342 12.43 8.33 13.01
CA ASN A 342 13.62 7.74 12.39
C ASN A 342 14.89 7.96 13.21
N LEU A 343 15.08 9.16 13.76
CA LEU A 343 16.22 9.45 14.65
C LEU A 343 16.16 8.67 15.96
N TRP A 344 14.95 8.30 16.42
CA TRP A 344 14.80 7.42 17.57
C TRP A 344 15.17 5.97 17.21
N LEU A 345 14.63 5.45 16.10
CA LEU A 345 14.92 4.11 15.60
C LEU A 345 16.41 3.95 15.25
N SER A 346 17.04 5.00 14.71
CA SER A 346 18.46 4.96 14.33
C SER A 346 19.37 4.76 15.54
N LYS A 347 19.01 5.33 16.70
CA LYS A 347 19.74 5.10 17.96
C LYS A 347 19.64 3.64 18.42
N GLN A 348 18.47 3.01 18.26
CA GLN A 348 18.28 1.60 18.59
C GLN A 348 19.12 0.69 17.66
N ALA A 349 19.05 0.94 16.35
CA ALA A 349 19.85 0.23 15.36
C ALA A 349 21.37 0.42 15.59
N ALA A 350 21.81 1.63 15.93
CA ALA A 350 23.20 1.91 16.27
C ALA A 350 23.65 1.17 17.54
N GLY A 351 22.81 1.15 18.59
CA GLY A 351 23.08 0.39 19.81
C GLY A 351 23.17 -1.11 19.54
N ARG A 352 22.27 -1.64 18.71
CA ARG A 352 22.33 -3.06 18.28
C ARG A 352 23.60 -3.34 17.50
N ALA A 353 23.95 -2.52 16.52
CA ALA A 353 25.20 -2.66 15.75
C ALA A 353 26.44 -2.67 16.66
N GLN A 354 26.53 -1.75 17.62
CA GLN A 354 27.64 -1.68 18.57
C GLN A 354 27.72 -2.95 19.43
N SER A 355 26.59 -3.42 19.96
CA SER A 355 26.55 -4.66 20.76
C SER A 355 26.96 -5.89 19.95
N ALA A 356 26.52 -5.98 18.69
CA ALA A 356 26.84 -7.09 17.80
C ALA A 356 28.32 -7.09 17.39
N LEU A 357 28.91 -5.92 17.12
CA LEU A 357 30.35 -5.76 16.87
C LEU A 357 31.17 -6.24 18.07
N ALA A 358 30.81 -5.82 19.29
CA ALA A 358 31.49 -6.24 20.51
C ALA A 358 31.40 -7.76 20.75
N ALA A 359 30.31 -8.38 20.32
CA ALA A 359 30.09 -9.83 20.43
C ALA A 359 30.62 -10.65 19.23
N GLY A 360 31.24 -10.01 18.23
CA GLY A 360 31.76 -10.68 17.03
C GLY A 360 30.68 -11.19 16.06
N MET A 361 29.45 -10.68 16.15
CA MET A 361 28.32 -11.07 15.29
C MET A 361 28.28 -10.22 14.01
N ALA A 362 29.18 -10.49 13.07
CA ALA A 362 29.38 -9.64 11.88
C ALA A 362 28.11 -9.45 11.02
N GLY A 363 27.33 -10.50 10.76
CA GLY A 363 26.10 -10.40 9.95
C GLY A 363 25.00 -9.56 10.61
N VAL A 364 24.83 -9.71 11.94
CA VAL A 364 23.92 -8.88 12.74
C VAL A 364 24.37 -7.42 12.73
N ALA A 365 25.66 -7.17 13.00
CA ALA A 365 26.24 -5.85 13.00
C ALA A 365 26.05 -5.15 11.64
N ALA A 366 26.37 -5.82 10.54
CA ALA A 366 26.19 -5.27 9.21
C ALA A 366 24.72 -4.97 8.88
N SER A 367 23.80 -5.87 9.24
CA SER A 367 22.35 -5.66 9.03
C SER A 367 21.83 -4.45 9.81
N ALA A 368 22.19 -4.32 11.09
CA ALA A 368 21.84 -3.16 11.91
C ALA A 368 22.47 -1.87 11.39
N LEU A 369 23.71 -1.91 10.88
CA LEU A 369 24.37 -0.76 10.25
C LEU A 369 23.72 -0.34 8.93
N ARG A 370 23.22 -1.29 8.12
CA ARG A 370 22.42 -0.97 6.93
C ARG A 370 21.11 -0.30 7.32
N LYS A 371 20.41 -0.81 8.33
CA LYS A 371 19.20 -0.17 8.84
C LYS A 371 19.48 1.21 9.44
N LEU A 372 20.59 1.40 10.15
CA LEU A 372 21.06 2.71 10.62
C LEU A 372 21.27 3.68 9.45
N ARG A 373 22.04 3.28 8.43
CA ARG A 373 22.27 4.08 7.21
C ARG A 373 20.96 4.40 6.48
N GLU A 374 20.00 3.50 6.53
CA GLU A 374 18.67 3.71 5.95
C GLU A 374 17.86 4.75 6.72
N LEU A 375 17.82 4.64 8.05
CA LEU A 375 17.09 5.51 8.96
C LEU A 375 17.66 6.93 9.04
N ASP A 376 19.00 7.00 9.13
CA ASP A 376 19.76 8.24 9.22
C ASP A 376 20.99 8.14 8.30
N PRO A 377 20.87 8.57 7.04
CA PRO A 377 21.98 8.57 6.09
C PRO A 377 23.18 9.43 6.53
N SER A 378 22.98 10.33 7.49
CA SER A 378 24.04 11.20 8.04
C SER A 378 24.75 10.61 9.26
N ALA A 379 24.23 9.51 9.81
CA ALA A 379 24.81 8.88 10.99
C ALA A 379 26.21 8.32 10.69
N PRO A 380 27.20 8.54 11.58
CA PRO A 380 28.50 7.92 11.43
C PRO A 380 28.39 6.41 11.63
N LEU A 381 28.93 5.66 10.67
CA LEU A 381 28.97 4.20 10.75
C LEU A 381 30.29 3.76 11.42
N PRO A 382 30.25 2.99 12.53
CA PRO A 382 31.47 2.49 13.20
C PRO A 382 32.27 1.49 12.36
N ALA A 383 31.64 0.89 11.34
CA ALA A 383 32.28 0.05 10.34
C ALA A 383 31.50 0.16 9.02
N ASP A 384 32.14 -0.09 7.89
CA ASP A 384 31.44 -0.25 6.63
C ASP A 384 30.67 -1.59 6.61
N PRO A 385 29.32 -1.60 6.56
CA PRO A 385 28.55 -2.83 6.59
C PRO A 385 28.85 -3.76 5.41
N ASP A 386 29.19 -3.19 4.26
CA ASP A 386 29.39 -3.95 3.03
C ASP A 386 30.76 -4.64 3.01
N SER A 387 31.76 -4.05 3.68
CA SER A 387 33.03 -4.71 3.99
C SER A 387 32.92 -5.74 5.13
N LEU A 388 32.07 -5.48 6.12
CA LEU A 388 31.93 -6.34 7.31
C LEU A 388 31.21 -7.66 7.01
N TRP A 389 30.13 -7.59 6.22
CA TRP A 389 29.35 -8.75 5.82
C TRP A 389 28.66 -8.47 4.48
N PRO A 390 29.31 -8.78 3.34
CA PRO A 390 28.80 -8.41 2.02
C PRO A 390 27.49 -9.11 1.70
N VAL A 391 26.58 -8.40 1.02
CA VAL A 391 25.34 -9.00 0.52
C VAL A 391 25.70 -9.92 -0.65
N PRO A 392 25.40 -11.22 -0.58
CA PRO A 392 25.90 -12.20 -1.56
C PRO A 392 25.18 -12.12 -2.91
N PHE A 393 24.01 -11.50 -2.95
CA PHE A 393 23.21 -11.33 -4.16
C PHE A 393 22.94 -9.84 -4.36
N GLN A 394 23.15 -9.35 -5.59
CA GLN A 394 22.74 -8.00 -5.94
C GLN A 394 21.21 -7.93 -5.94
N GLU A 395 20.61 -7.46 -4.84
CA GLU A 395 19.41 -6.64 -4.97
C GLU A 395 19.82 -5.28 -5.55
N HIS A 396 18.96 -4.62 -6.33
CA HIS A 396 19.25 -3.29 -6.84
C HIS A 396 19.66 -2.41 -5.65
N ALA A 397 20.91 -1.96 -5.61
CA ALA A 397 21.42 -1.19 -4.49
C ALA A 397 20.51 0.03 -4.29
N LEU A 398 20.12 0.30 -3.05
CA LEU A 398 19.46 1.54 -2.67
C LEU A 398 20.41 2.70 -3.01
N GLN A 399 20.31 3.22 -4.23
CA GLN A 399 21.00 4.44 -4.63
C GLN A 399 20.25 5.60 -3.98
N THR A 400 20.70 6.03 -2.80
CA THR A 400 20.05 7.12 -2.05
C THR A 400 20.94 8.34 -1.90
N ALA A 401 22.19 8.31 -2.38
CA ALA A 401 23.13 9.40 -2.12
C ALA A 401 22.60 10.78 -2.55
N ASN A 402 21.74 10.85 -3.58
CA ASN A 402 21.07 12.08 -4.03
C ASN A 402 19.59 11.88 -4.48
N GLY A 403 19.00 10.71 -4.25
CA GLY A 403 17.68 10.32 -4.79
C GLY A 403 16.56 10.28 -3.76
N LEU A 404 15.30 10.38 -4.22
CA LEU A 404 14.10 10.20 -3.40
C LEU A 404 13.86 8.73 -3.03
N ARG A 405 13.15 8.51 -1.92
CA ARG A 405 12.55 7.23 -1.55
C ARG A 405 11.10 7.19 -2.03
N VAL A 406 10.85 6.38 -3.04
CA VAL A 406 9.57 6.30 -3.74
C VAL A 406 8.92 4.94 -3.51
N VAL A 407 7.70 4.91 -2.98
CA VAL A 407 6.88 3.70 -3.00
C VAL A 407 6.01 3.73 -4.25
N VAL A 408 6.10 2.68 -5.06
CA VAL A 408 5.19 2.48 -6.20
C VAL A 408 4.09 1.53 -5.77
N VAL A 409 2.85 2.02 -5.81
CA VAL A 409 1.65 1.28 -5.43
C VAL A 409 0.86 0.89 -6.68
N GLY A 410 0.64 -0.41 -6.87
CA GLY A 410 -0.16 -0.91 -7.99
C GLY A 410 -0.15 -2.42 -8.16
N VAL A 411 -0.98 -2.91 -9.08
CA VAL A 411 -1.10 -4.33 -9.43
C VAL A 411 -0.71 -4.51 -10.91
N GLY A 412 0.20 -5.45 -11.20
CA GLY A 412 0.54 -5.87 -12.56
C GLY A 412 1.81 -5.25 -13.18
N PRO A 413 2.07 -5.51 -14.48
CA PRO A 413 3.33 -5.16 -15.15
C PRO A 413 3.65 -3.66 -15.20
N GLY A 414 2.62 -2.79 -15.20
CA GLY A 414 2.79 -1.34 -15.25
C GLY A 414 3.53 -0.76 -14.04
N ALA A 415 3.17 -1.20 -12.84
CA ALA A 415 3.86 -0.80 -11.60
C ALA A 415 5.33 -1.23 -11.59
N GLY A 416 5.63 -2.41 -12.15
CA GLY A 416 7.01 -2.89 -12.32
C GLY A 416 7.83 -2.02 -13.28
N HIS A 417 7.22 -1.59 -14.38
CA HIS A 417 7.87 -0.69 -15.34
C HIS A 417 8.12 0.71 -14.74
N THR A 418 7.11 1.28 -14.07
CA THR A 418 7.24 2.55 -13.34
C THR A 418 8.36 2.49 -12.31
N ALA A 419 8.41 1.43 -11.50
CA ALA A 419 9.49 1.23 -10.54
C ALA A 419 10.86 1.19 -11.21
N GLY A 420 11.01 0.41 -12.29
CA GLY A 420 12.28 0.32 -13.02
C GLY A 420 12.75 1.65 -13.60
N ILE A 421 11.84 2.49 -14.12
CA ILE A 421 12.20 3.83 -14.61
C ILE A 421 12.71 4.70 -13.45
N ILE A 422 11.98 4.75 -12.34
CA ILE A 422 12.35 5.57 -11.18
C ILE A 422 13.69 5.12 -10.58
N GLU A 423 13.96 3.80 -10.56
CA GLU A 423 15.26 3.23 -10.18
C GLU A 423 16.38 3.72 -11.12
N THR A 424 16.16 3.72 -12.46
CA THR A 424 17.16 4.22 -13.42
C THR A 424 17.44 5.72 -13.32
N LEU A 425 16.50 6.48 -12.75
CA LEU A 425 16.68 7.90 -12.42
C LEU A 425 17.50 8.12 -11.14
N GLY A 426 17.97 7.05 -10.49
CA GLY A 426 18.82 7.12 -9.31
C GLY A 426 18.04 7.32 -8.01
N HIS A 427 16.78 6.88 -7.97
CA HIS A 427 15.93 6.91 -6.78
C HIS A 427 15.78 5.52 -6.17
N ALA A 428 15.58 5.48 -4.85
CA ALA A 428 15.27 4.26 -4.14
C ALA A 428 13.79 3.93 -4.32
N VAL A 429 13.47 2.69 -4.71
CA VAL A 429 12.08 2.27 -4.95
C VAL A 429 11.71 1.03 -4.14
N GLU A 430 10.55 1.08 -3.51
CA GLU A 430 9.88 -0.08 -2.91
C GLU A 430 8.52 -0.30 -3.58
N ARG A 431 8.15 -1.57 -3.75
CA ARG A 431 6.94 -1.94 -4.50
C ARG A 431 5.93 -2.52 -3.53
N VAL A 432 4.79 -1.84 -3.39
CA VAL A 432 3.72 -2.24 -2.47
C VAL A 432 2.46 -2.56 -3.27
N VAL A 433 1.83 -3.68 -2.95
CA VAL A 433 0.56 -4.06 -3.55
C VAL A 433 -0.56 -3.45 -2.70
N ALA A 434 -1.42 -2.63 -3.31
CA ALA A 434 -2.60 -2.11 -2.63
C ALA A 434 -3.86 -2.90 -3.01
N PRO A 435 -4.82 -3.01 -2.08
CA PRO A 435 -6.08 -3.72 -2.30
C PRO A 435 -7.05 -2.87 -3.15
N GLY A 436 -6.76 -2.69 -4.44
CA GLY A 436 -7.68 -2.03 -5.38
C GLY A 436 -8.23 -0.69 -4.90
N ASP A 437 -9.56 -0.55 -4.87
CA ASP A 437 -10.29 0.65 -4.41
C ASP A 437 -10.62 0.64 -2.90
N SER A 438 -10.20 -0.41 -2.17
CA SER A 438 -10.41 -0.47 -0.72
C SER A 438 -9.38 0.38 0.02
N ALA A 439 -9.71 0.77 1.25
CA ALA A 439 -8.79 1.53 2.07
C ALA A 439 -7.51 0.74 2.32
N PRO A 440 -6.32 1.35 2.15
CA PRO A 440 -5.07 0.68 2.50
C PRO A 440 -5.11 0.33 3.98
N ASP A 441 -4.80 -0.93 4.27
CA ASP A 441 -4.73 -1.45 5.62
C ASP A 441 -3.28 -1.40 6.13
N TRP A 442 -3.08 -1.96 7.33
CA TRP A 442 -1.76 -2.10 7.93
C TRP A 442 -0.72 -2.78 7.02
N GLN A 443 -1.13 -3.69 6.14
CA GLN A 443 -0.22 -4.42 5.25
C GLN A 443 0.38 -3.48 4.19
N VAL A 444 -0.30 -2.38 3.85
CA VAL A 444 0.20 -1.32 2.97
C VAL A 444 0.95 -0.26 3.78
N GLU A 445 0.37 0.19 4.90
CA GLU A 445 0.93 1.28 5.73
C GLU A 445 2.30 0.92 6.30
N LYS A 446 2.46 -0.32 6.82
CA LYS A 446 3.70 -0.76 7.47
C LYS A 446 4.92 -0.72 6.54
N PRO A 447 4.92 -1.34 5.35
CA PRO A 447 6.06 -1.28 4.43
C PRO A 447 6.36 0.13 3.93
N VAL A 448 5.34 0.96 3.72
CA VAL A 448 5.52 2.39 3.36
C VAL A 448 6.30 3.11 4.45
N ARG A 449 5.93 2.88 5.72
CA ARG A 449 6.59 3.47 6.89
C ARG A 449 8.01 2.95 7.06
N GLU A 450 8.21 1.64 7.00
CA GLU A 450 9.54 1.03 7.19
C GLU A 450 10.52 1.38 6.08
N PHE A 451 10.02 1.66 4.88
CA PHE A 451 10.83 2.15 3.76
C PHE A 451 11.17 3.65 3.86
N TYR A 452 10.52 4.38 4.76
CA TYR A 452 10.62 5.84 4.89
C TYR A 452 10.31 6.55 3.57
N ALA A 453 9.17 6.17 2.98
CA ALA A 453 8.73 6.76 1.73
C ALA A 453 8.59 8.28 1.88
N GLN A 454 9.23 9.02 0.99
CA GLN A 454 9.02 10.47 0.84
C GLN A 454 7.91 10.76 -0.16
N VAL A 455 7.71 9.80 -1.07
CA VAL A 455 6.80 9.90 -2.18
C VAL A 455 6.10 8.55 -2.37
N ILE A 456 4.78 8.57 -2.51
CA ILE A 456 3.97 7.45 -2.99
C ILE A 456 3.54 7.77 -4.41
N VAL A 457 3.67 6.80 -5.31
CA VAL A 457 3.30 6.92 -6.71
C VAL A 457 2.27 5.85 -7.06
N SER A 458 1.29 6.22 -7.87
CA SER A 458 0.40 5.24 -8.52
C SER A 458 -0.12 5.73 -9.88
N ASP A 459 -0.46 4.77 -10.74
CA ASP A 459 -0.97 5.02 -12.10
C ASP A 459 -2.46 5.41 -12.13
N ARG A 460 -3.10 5.52 -10.97
CA ARG A 460 -4.51 5.95 -10.80
C ARG A 460 -4.61 6.83 -9.57
N LEU A 461 -5.54 7.78 -9.56
CA LEU A 461 -5.88 8.49 -8.32
C LEU A 461 -6.65 7.52 -7.42
N ASN A 462 -6.06 7.13 -6.29
CA ASN A 462 -6.72 6.38 -5.23
C ASN A 462 -6.90 7.31 -4.03
N PRO A 463 -8.13 7.77 -3.77
CA PRO A 463 -8.40 8.70 -2.67
C PRO A 463 -8.07 8.16 -1.28
N GLN A 464 -8.18 6.86 -1.04
CA GLN A 464 -7.84 6.27 0.25
C GLN A 464 -6.32 6.18 0.45
N LEU A 465 -5.56 5.96 -0.64
CA LEU A 465 -4.11 6.06 -0.62
C LEU A 465 -3.64 7.51 -0.45
N ALA A 466 -4.34 8.47 -1.06
CA ALA A 466 -4.12 9.89 -0.85
C ALA A 466 -4.31 10.28 0.62
N GLU A 467 -5.41 9.82 1.24
CA GLU A 467 -5.68 10.02 2.66
C GLU A 467 -4.59 9.41 3.54
N MET A 468 -4.19 8.15 3.30
CA MET A 468 -3.10 7.51 4.04
C MET A 468 -1.78 8.28 3.88
N ALA A 469 -1.44 8.71 2.66
CA ALA A 469 -0.23 9.47 2.39
C ALA A 469 -0.24 10.81 3.14
N ALA A 470 -1.35 11.54 3.09
CA ALA A 470 -1.53 12.80 3.81
C ALA A 470 -1.43 12.61 5.33
N ASP A 471 -2.06 11.58 5.88
CA ASP A 471 -2.00 11.23 7.30
C ASP A 471 -0.55 10.92 7.75
N MET A 472 0.25 10.31 6.87
CA MET A 472 1.66 10.00 7.14
C MET A 472 2.63 11.15 6.80
N GLY A 473 2.14 12.28 6.27
CA GLY A 473 2.98 13.40 5.83
C GLY A 473 3.83 13.08 4.60
N ILE A 474 3.37 12.15 3.76
CA ILE A 474 4.03 11.65 2.56
C ILE A 474 3.37 12.26 1.33
N LEU A 475 4.17 12.69 0.35
CA LEU A 475 3.61 13.25 -0.88
C LEU A 475 3.08 12.13 -1.78
N TYR A 476 1.85 12.25 -2.25
CA TYR A 476 1.21 11.32 -3.17
C TYR A 476 1.19 11.89 -4.60
N LEU A 477 1.75 11.15 -5.56
CA LEU A 477 1.64 11.44 -6.98
C LEU A 477 0.73 10.43 -7.67
N ALA A 478 -0.37 10.93 -8.18
CA ALA A 478 -1.25 10.16 -9.05
C ALA A 478 -1.04 10.61 -10.50
N ARG A 479 -0.78 9.65 -11.39
CA ARG A 479 -0.84 9.86 -12.84
C ARG A 479 -2.01 9.08 -13.42
N PRO A 480 -3.26 9.55 -13.21
CA PRO A 480 -4.43 8.82 -13.64
C PRO A 480 -4.44 8.65 -15.16
N THR A 481 -4.59 7.39 -15.59
CA THR A 481 -4.82 7.05 -17.00
C THR A 481 -6.25 7.37 -17.47
N TRP A 482 -7.10 7.90 -16.58
CA TRP A 482 -8.51 8.20 -16.80
C TRP A 482 -8.81 9.62 -16.30
N PRO A 483 -9.80 10.34 -16.85
CA PRO A 483 -10.19 11.64 -16.33
C PRO A 483 -10.62 11.59 -14.88
N VAL A 484 -10.20 12.61 -14.13
CA VAL A 484 -10.49 12.71 -12.70
C VAL A 484 -11.80 13.45 -12.51
N THR A 485 -12.70 12.87 -11.72
CA THR A 485 -13.96 13.53 -11.38
C THR A 485 -13.72 14.66 -10.38
N ALA A 486 -14.60 15.66 -10.36
CA ALA A 486 -14.52 16.71 -9.35
C ALA A 486 -14.65 16.14 -7.93
N ALA A 487 -15.46 15.11 -7.72
CA ALA A 487 -15.64 14.47 -6.42
C ALA A 487 -14.37 13.77 -5.91
N GLU A 488 -13.59 13.13 -6.78
CA GLU A 488 -12.30 12.53 -6.42
C GLU A 488 -11.23 13.60 -6.14
N ALA A 489 -11.24 14.69 -6.92
CA ALA A 489 -10.26 15.77 -6.78
C ALA A 489 -10.53 16.71 -5.59
N LEU A 490 -11.79 16.86 -5.17
CA LEU A 490 -12.23 17.79 -4.11
C LEU A 490 -12.30 17.17 -2.71
N ARG A 491 -11.76 15.97 -2.50
CA ARG A 491 -11.77 15.42 -1.15
C ARG A 491 -10.88 16.24 -0.20
N ARG A 492 -11.29 16.31 1.07
CA ARG A 492 -10.63 17.09 2.13
C ARG A 492 -9.15 16.74 2.32
N ASP A 493 -8.75 15.50 2.07
CA ASP A 493 -7.37 15.02 2.13
C ASP A 493 -6.45 15.70 1.09
N ASN A 494 -6.99 16.19 -0.03
CA ASN A 494 -6.25 16.99 -1.00
C ASN A 494 -6.02 18.45 -0.53
N GLU A 495 -6.71 18.92 0.52
CA GLU A 495 -6.56 20.29 1.03
C GLU A 495 -5.19 20.53 1.68
N TYR A 496 -4.49 19.48 2.12
CA TYR A 496 -3.19 19.58 2.76
C TYR A 496 -2.01 19.74 1.77
N GLY A 497 -2.27 19.79 0.46
CA GLY A 497 -1.22 19.94 -0.56
C GLY A 497 -0.30 18.71 -0.68
N ALA A 498 -0.62 17.61 0.00
CA ALA A 498 0.11 16.36 -0.01
C ALA A 498 -0.15 15.52 -1.27
N THR A 499 -1.15 15.87 -2.09
CA THR A 499 -1.51 15.13 -3.31
C THR A 499 -1.24 15.98 -4.55
N LEU A 500 -0.49 15.43 -5.50
CA LEU A 500 -0.30 15.98 -6.84
C LEU A 500 -0.89 15.04 -7.87
N VAL A 501 -1.81 15.56 -8.70
CA VAL A 501 -2.49 14.78 -9.73
C VAL A 501 -2.07 15.30 -11.09
N PHE A 502 -1.51 14.43 -11.93
CA PHE A 502 -0.98 14.77 -13.24
C PHE A 502 -1.90 14.22 -14.33
N THR A 503 -2.58 15.11 -15.05
CA THR A 503 -3.48 14.76 -16.16
C THR A 503 -2.91 15.23 -17.50
N PRO A 504 -3.07 14.44 -18.57
CA PRO A 504 -2.74 14.87 -19.93
C PRO A 504 -3.81 15.74 -20.59
N ILE A 505 -4.89 16.09 -19.88
CA ILE A 505 -6.03 16.84 -20.41
C ILE A 505 -5.99 18.26 -19.83
N ARG A 506 -5.75 19.27 -20.66
CA ARG A 506 -5.63 20.67 -20.20
C ARG A 506 -6.95 21.19 -19.65
N GLU A 507 -8.05 20.85 -20.32
CA GLU A 507 -9.41 21.25 -19.95
C GLU A 507 -9.81 20.69 -18.58
N ASP A 508 -9.33 19.48 -18.21
CA ASP A 508 -9.55 18.92 -16.89
C ASP A 508 -8.83 19.69 -15.80
N VAL A 509 -7.62 20.20 -16.08
CA VAL A 509 -6.89 21.04 -15.12
C VAL A 509 -7.69 22.30 -14.82
N GLU A 510 -8.18 22.98 -15.84
CA GLU A 510 -8.99 24.20 -15.69
C GLU A 510 -10.30 23.89 -14.97
N ARG A 511 -11.07 22.91 -15.47
CA ARG A 511 -12.35 22.50 -14.89
C ARG A 511 -12.25 22.09 -13.42
N LEU A 512 -11.22 21.33 -13.05
CA LEU A 512 -11.04 20.86 -11.67
C LEU A 512 -10.55 21.97 -10.75
N LYS A 513 -9.68 22.87 -11.23
CA LYS A 513 -9.27 24.05 -10.48
C LYS A 513 -10.44 25.00 -10.23
N ASP A 514 -11.30 25.21 -11.22
CA ASP A 514 -12.52 26.01 -11.08
C ASP A 514 -13.49 25.38 -10.06
N ALA A 515 -13.51 24.05 -9.98
CA ALA A 515 -14.27 23.34 -8.97
C ALA A 515 -13.67 23.44 -7.55
N GLY A 516 -12.43 23.94 -7.42
CA GLY A 516 -11.71 24.12 -6.15
C GLY A 516 -10.63 23.07 -5.86
N ALA A 517 -10.31 22.19 -6.81
CA ALA A 517 -9.30 21.14 -6.59
C ALA A 517 -7.89 21.72 -6.57
N LEU A 518 -7.10 21.27 -5.58
CA LEU A 518 -5.70 21.66 -5.41
C LEU A 518 -4.78 20.57 -5.99
N GLY A 519 -3.53 20.95 -6.31
CA GLY A 519 -2.50 19.98 -6.73
C GLY A 519 -2.68 19.38 -8.15
N ILE A 520 -3.69 19.81 -8.91
CA ILE A 520 -3.91 19.34 -10.29
C ILE A 520 -2.93 20.03 -11.25
N LYS A 521 -2.12 19.24 -11.95
CA LYS A 521 -1.11 19.70 -12.90
C LYS A 521 -1.32 19.05 -14.27
N TYR A 522 -1.07 19.83 -15.31
CA TYR A 522 -0.98 19.30 -16.67
C TYR A 522 0.38 18.61 -16.82
N LEU A 523 0.37 17.39 -17.34
CA LEU A 523 1.55 16.69 -17.81
C LEU A 523 1.28 16.20 -19.22
N PRO A 524 2.07 16.58 -20.24
CA PRO A 524 1.81 16.13 -21.59
C PRO A 524 1.75 14.60 -21.71
N PRO A 525 1.08 14.07 -22.74
CA PRO A 525 1.11 12.64 -23.06
C PRO A 525 2.55 12.11 -23.12
N CYS A 526 2.74 10.84 -22.78
CA CYS A 526 4.08 10.24 -22.83
C CYS A 526 4.15 9.09 -23.81
N ALA A 527 5.21 9.07 -24.63
CA ALA A 527 5.57 7.94 -25.47
C ALA A 527 6.34 6.89 -24.66
N GLY A 528 5.98 5.61 -24.81
CA GLY A 528 6.87 4.49 -24.45
C GLY A 528 6.77 3.96 -23.02
N VAL A 529 5.60 4.03 -22.36
CA VAL A 529 5.35 3.33 -21.06
C VAL A 529 5.15 1.81 -21.26
N THR A 530 5.16 1.33 -22.51
CA THR A 530 5.04 -0.10 -22.86
C THR A 530 6.30 -0.65 -23.53
N GLY A 531 7.46 -0.47 -22.89
CA GLY A 531 8.70 -1.15 -23.30
C GLY A 531 9.32 -0.61 -24.59
N LYS A 532 10.64 -0.82 -24.74
CA LYS A 532 11.39 -0.32 -25.92
C LYS A 532 10.76 -0.82 -27.23
N PRO A 533 10.62 0.04 -28.26
CA PRO A 533 10.18 -0.40 -29.57
C PRO A 533 11.23 -1.34 -30.16
N GLN A 534 10.91 -2.64 -30.22
CA GLN A 534 11.53 -3.51 -31.21
C GLN A 534 10.88 -3.19 -32.54
N ALA A 535 11.65 -2.62 -33.46
CA ALA A 535 11.20 -2.26 -34.80
C ALA A 535 10.50 -3.45 -35.50
N ARG A 536 9.17 -3.42 -35.56
CA ARG A 536 8.34 -4.26 -36.44
C ARG A 536 7.50 -3.33 -37.30
N LYS A 537 7.88 -3.21 -38.56
CA LYS A 537 7.54 -2.12 -39.49
C LYS A 537 6.15 -2.20 -40.18
N THR A 538 5.19 -3.04 -39.78
CA THR A 538 4.14 -3.45 -40.75
C THR A 538 2.73 -3.77 -40.22
N VAL A 539 2.23 -3.21 -39.11
CA VAL A 539 0.84 -3.49 -38.70
C VAL A 539 -0.14 -2.50 -39.32
N ASP A 540 -1.17 -3.02 -40.00
CA ASP A 540 -2.20 -2.20 -40.63
C ASP A 540 -3.35 -1.89 -39.67
N VAL A 541 -3.71 -2.84 -38.77
CA VAL A 541 -4.87 -2.72 -37.87
C VAL A 541 -4.63 -3.21 -36.42
N LEU A 542 -5.04 -2.45 -35.38
CA LEU A 542 -4.98 -2.82 -33.94
C LEU A 542 -6.38 -3.06 -33.33
N VAL A 543 -6.63 -4.17 -32.63
CA VAL A 543 -7.92 -4.50 -31.98
C VAL A 543 -7.86 -4.44 -30.45
N VAL A 544 -8.66 -3.62 -29.75
CA VAL A 544 -8.65 -3.50 -28.27
C VAL A 544 -9.95 -3.97 -27.61
N PRO A 545 -9.94 -5.01 -26.74
CA PRO A 545 -11.13 -5.47 -26.01
C PRO A 545 -11.36 -4.68 -24.70
N PRO A 546 -12.62 -4.55 -24.22
CA PRO A 546 -12.90 -3.92 -22.92
C PRO A 546 -12.38 -4.74 -21.74
N ARG A 547 -11.62 -4.11 -20.82
CA ARG A 547 -11.07 -4.74 -19.60
C ARG A 547 -12.09 -4.90 -18.46
N THR A 548 -13.15 -4.10 -18.45
CA THR A 548 -14.09 -3.93 -17.33
C THR A 548 -14.87 -5.19 -17.00
N VAL A 549 -15.02 -6.11 -17.96
CA VAL A 549 -15.95 -7.24 -17.87
C VAL A 549 -15.34 -8.46 -17.19
N ARG A 550 -14.04 -8.70 -17.39
CA ARG A 550 -13.33 -9.77 -16.66
C ARG A 550 -13.37 -9.52 -15.15
N ALA A 551 -13.25 -8.27 -14.74
CA ALA A 551 -13.36 -7.86 -13.34
C ALA A 551 -14.77 -8.06 -12.74
N THR A 552 -15.84 -7.82 -13.50
CA THR A 552 -17.22 -8.06 -13.04
C THR A 552 -17.53 -9.56 -12.93
N TYR A 553 -17.02 -10.36 -13.88
CA TYR A 553 -17.12 -11.81 -13.84
C TYR A 553 -16.33 -12.42 -12.67
N ASP A 554 -15.07 -12.00 -12.50
CA ASP A 554 -14.23 -12.42 -11.38
C ASP A 554 -14.84 -11.98 -10.04
N GLY A 555 -15.40 -10.77 -9.96
CA GLY A 555 -16.10 -10.28 -8.77
C GLY A 555 -17.39 -11.05 -8.44
N ALA A 556 -18.16 -11.47 -9.45
CA ALA A 556 -19.34 -12.32 -9.25
C ALA A 556 -18.94 -13.74 -8.77
N LEU A 557 -17.87 -14.29 -9.33
CA LEU A 557 -17.31 -15.57 -8.89
C LEU A 557 -16.73 -15.48 -7.48
N ASP A 558 -16.04 -14.40 -7.14
CA ASP A 558 -15.47 -14.16 -5.82
C ASP A 558 -16.56 -13.94 -4.78
N THR A 559 -17.68 -13.31 -5.15
CA THR A 559 -18.88 -13.20 -4.29
C THR A 559 -19.50 -14.59 -4.02
N LEU A 560 -19.65 -15.42 -5.06
CA LEU A 560 -20.15 -16.79 -4.91
C LEU A 560 -19.19 -17.68 -4.10
N ARG A 561 -17.87 -17.51 -4.28
CA ARG A 561 -16.82 -18.21 -3.54
C ARG A 561 -16.78 -17.77 -2.08
N SER A 562 -16.84 -16.47 -1.81
CA SER A 562 -16.90 -15.93 -0.46
C SER A 562 -18.09 -16.49 0.31
N LYS A 563 -19.28 -16.55 -0.33
CA LYS A 563 -20.48 -17.16 0.25
C LYS A 563 -20.41 -18.68 0.41
N LEU A 564 -19.60 -19.36 -0.41
CA LEU A 564 -19.36 -20.79 -0.29
C LEU A 564 -18.42 -21.10 0.90
N MET A 565 -17.42 -20.24 1.11
CA MET A 565 -16.42 -20.32 2.18
C MET A 565 -16.92 -19.76 3.52
N ASP A 566 -18.03 -19.02 3.51
CA ASP A 566 -18.74 -18.58 4.71
C ASP A 566 -19.32 -19.80 5.49
N ASN A 567 -19.16 -19.78 6.81
CA ASN A 567 -19.62 -20.82 7.73
C ASN A 567 -21.08 -20.62 8.17
N THR A 568 -21.77 -19.58 7.70
CA THR A 568 -23.15 -19.27 8.08
C THR A 568 -24.23 -19.94 7.19
N GLY A 569 -23.87 -20.43 6.00
CA GLY A 569 -24.81 -21.00 5.01
C GLY A 569 -25.15 -22.49 5.23
N THR A 570 -26.37 -22.90 4.87
CA THR A 570 -26.78 -24.32 5.00
C THR A 570 -26.17 -25.20 3.91
N GLU A 571 -26.10 -26.52 4.14
CA GLU A 571 -25.60 -27.49 3.14
C GLU A 571 -26.38 -27.40 1.81
N LYS A 572 -27.69 -27.11 1.87
CA LYS A 572 -28.55 -26.91 0.71
C LYS A 572 -28.16 -25.65 -0.09
N ASP A 573 -27.74 -24.59 0.59
CA ASP A 573 -27.30 -23.35 -0.04
C ASP A 573 -25.95 -23.54 -0.74
N LYS A 574 -25.00 -24.21 -0.07
CA LYS A 574 -23.69 -24.54 -0.64
C LYS A 574 -23.80 -25.44 -1.87
N ASN A 575 -24.67 -26.45 -1.82
CA ASN A 575 -24.97 -27.31 -2.98
C ASN A 575 -25.65 -26.54 -4.11
N GLY A 576 -26.49 -25.56 -3.80
CA GLY A 576 -27.10 -24.64 -4.77
C GLY A 576 -26.07 -23.77 -5.49
N ILE A 577 -25.07 -23.24 -4.75
CA ILE A 577 -23.95 -22.46 -5.31
C ILE A 577 -23.10 -23.34 -6.23
N PHE A 578 -22.75 -24.57 -5.81
CA PHE A 578 -22.01 -25.51 -6.66
C PHE A 578 -22.76 -25.86 -7.96
N ALA A 579 -24.08 -26.03 -7.91
CA ALA A 579 -24.89 -26.30 -9.09
C ALA A 579 -24.95 -25.09 -10.04
N ALA A 580 -25.00 -23.87 -9.51
CA ALA A 580 -24.96 -22.64 -10.29
C ALA A 580 -23.59 -22.46 -10.97
N LEU A 581 -22.48 -22.62 -10.24
CA LEU A 581 -21.12 -22.55 -10.79
C LEU A 581 -20.90 -23.56 -11.92
N ARG A 582 -21.34 -24.81 -11.76
CA ARG A 582 -21.24 -25.82 -12.84
C ARG A 582 -22.09 -25.49 -14.05
N ARG A 583 -23.29 -24.93 -13.88
CA ARG A 583 -24.16 -24.55 -15.00
C ARG A 583 -23.59 -23.35 -15.75
N ILE A 584 -23.09 -22.34 -15.05
CA ILE A 584 -22.39 -21.20 -15.64
C ILE A 584 -21.16 -21.68 -16.42
N GLY A 585 -20.34 -22.56 -15.82
CA GLY A 585 -19.20 -23.17 -16.51
C GLY A 585 -19.58 -23.96 -17.76
N LYS A 586 -20.67 -24.74 -17.73
CA LYS A 586 -21.17 -25.45 -18.92
C LYS A 586 -21.69 -24.53 -20.01
N ILE A 587 -22.30 -23.39 -19.66
CA ILE A 587 -22.69 -22.37 -20.64
C ILE A 587 -21.43 -21.88 -21.36
N ILE A 588 -20.38 -21.54 -20.60
CA ILE A 588 -19.09 -21.08 -21.14
C ILE A 588 -18.41 -22.14 -22.03
N GLU A 589 -18.44 -23.40 -21.63
CA GLU A 589 -17.95 -24.51 -22.45
C GLU A 589 -18.79 -24.70 -23.71
N SER A 590 -20.11 -24.59 -23.62
CA SER A 590 -21.03 -24.69 -24.77
C SER A 590 -20.95 -23.50 -25.73
N LEU A 591 -20.45 -22.35 -25.27
CA LEU A 591 -20.13 -21.19 -26.10
C LEU A 591 -18.99 -21.50 -27.10
N GLY A 592 -18.24 -22.61 -26.95
CA GLY A 592 -17.16 -23.05 -27.84
C GLY A 592 -17.52 -23.36 -29.31
N SER A 593 -18.72 -22.99 -29.76
CA SER A 593 -19.12 -23.01 -31.18
C SER A 593 -19.50 -21.60 -31.62
N ASP A 594 -19.13 -21.21 -32.85
CA ASP A 594 -19.19 -19.86 -33.46
C ASP A 594 -20.56 -19.14 -33.54
N THR A 595 -21.54 -19.47 -32.70
CA THR A 595 -22.87 -18.86 -32.72
C THR A 595 -23.14 -18.08 -31.42
N PRO A 596 -23.47 -16.76 -31.50
CA PRO A 596 -23.88 -16.00 -30.33
C PRO A 596 -25.17 -16.61 -29.72
N ILE A 597 -25.24 -16.75 -28.39
CA ILE A 597 -26.49 -17.13 -27.74
C ILE A 597 -27.48 -15.96 -27.87
N PRO A 598 -28.70 -16.17 -28.40
CA PRO A 598 -29.73 -15.13 -28.40
C PRO A 598 -30.04 -14.70 -26.96
N TRP A 599 -30.10 -13.39 -26.71
CA TRP A 599 -30.31 -12.79 -25.38
C TRP A 599 -31.46 -13.44 -24.57
N GLY A 600 -32.53 -13.85 -25.25
CA GLY A 600 -33.67 -14.55 -24.63
C GLY A 600 -33.31 -15.90 -23.98
N ALA A 601 -32.42 -16.69 -24.60
CA ALA A 601 -32.01 -17.99 -24.07
C ALA A 601 -31.02 -17.86 -22.90
N ALA A 602 -30.09 -16.89 -22.96
CA ALA A 602 -29.21 -16.58 -21.84
C ALA A 602 -30.01 -16.06 -20.64
N LYS A 603 -31.00 -15.19 -20.89
CA LYS A 603 -31.93 -14.65 -19.90
C LYS A 603 -32.72 -15.75 -19.19
N GLU A 604 -33.35 -16.65 -19.94
CA GLU A 604 -34.13 -17.76 -19.38
C GLU A 604 -33.26 -18.68 -18.48
N ILE A 605 -32.01 -18.93 -18.87
CA ILE A 605 -31.09 -19.76 -18.10
C ILE A 605 -30.62 -19.04 -16.83
N VAL A 606 -30.22 -17.77 -16.89
CA VAL A 606 -29.76 -17.02 -15.71
C VAL A 606 -30.91 -16.79 -14.72
N GLU A 607 -32.10 -16.45 -15.20
CA GLU A 607 -33.31 -16.31 -14.37
C GLU A 607 -33.67 -17.65 -13.68
N SER A 608 -33.41 -18.79 -14.34
CA SER A 608 -33.63 -20.12 -13.75
C SER A 608 -32.67 -20.46 -12.59
N LEU A 609 -31.50 -19.81 -12.52
CA LEU A 609 -30.51 -20.01 -11.45
C LEU A 609 -30.89 -19.31 -10.15
N ARG A 610 -31.79 -18.32 -10.22
CA ARG A 610 -32.24 -17.45 -9.11
C ARG A 610 -31.05 -16.92 -8.31
N VAL A 611 -30.15 -16.20 -8.97
CA VAL A 611 -28.85 -15.80 -8.40
C VAL A 611 -28.97 -14.70 -7.33
N GLU A 612 -30.12 -14.04 -7.24
CA GLU A 612 -30.44 -13.02 -6.25
C GLU A 612 -30.44 -13.59 -4.83
N ARG A 613 -30.76 -14.87 -4.67
CA ARG A 613 -30.68 -15.57 -3.37
C ARG A 613 -29.24 -15.72 -2.86
N PHE A 614 -28.26 -15.49 -3.74
CA PHE A 614 -26.84 -15.46 -3.41
C PHE A 614 -26.29 -14.02 -3.39
N GLY A 615 -27.16 -13.00 -3.38
CA GLY A 615 -26.76 -11.60 -3.32
C GLY A 615 -26.14 -11.06 -4.62
N LEU A 616 -26.38 -11.73 -5.75
CA LEU A 616 -25.98 -11.25 -7.07
C LEU A 616 -27.18 -10.62 -7.81
N GLU A 617 -26.92 -9.59 -8.60
CA GLU A 617 -27.94 -9.05 -9.50
C GLU A 617 -27.96 -9.83 -10.82
N THR A 618 -29.15 -10.32 -11.19
CA THR A 618 -29.37 -11.09 -12.43
C THR A 618 -28.96 -10.33 -13.68
N ASP A 619 -29.21 -9.02 -13.72
CA ASP A 619 -28.82 -8.16 -14.85
C ASP A 619 -27.30 -8.03 -14.98
N ALA A 620 -26.56 -7.99 -13.87
CA ALA A 620 -25.09 -7.91 -13.87
C ALA A 620 -24.44 -9.19 -14.41
N LEU A 621 -24.99 -10.37 -14.05
CA LEU A 621 -24.50 -11.66 -14.55
C LEU A 621 -24.88 -11.89 -16.02
N LEU A 622 -26.07 -11.43 -16.44
CA LEU A 622 -26.48 -11.44 -17.85
C LEU A 622 -25.58 -10.55 -18.70
N PHE A 623 -25.22 -9.37 -18.20
CA PHE A 623 -24.31 -8.44 -18.86
C PHE A 623 -22.91 -9.05 -19.05
N ALA A 624 -22.39 -9.75 -18.03
CA ALA A 624 -21.09 -10.41 -18.09
C ALA A 624 -21.02 -11.55 -19.14
N LEU A 625 -22.08 -12.35 -19.26
CA LEU A 625 -22.15 -13.46 -20.22
C LEU A 625 -22.33 -13.01 -21.68
N ALA A 626 -23.01 -11.89 -21.90
CA ALA A 626 -23.22 -11.35 -23.25
C ALA A 626 -21.96 -10.69 -23.84
N ASP A 627 -21.02 -10.23 -23.01
CA ASP A 627 -19.82 -9.53 -23.45
C ASP A 627 -18.66 -10.47 -23.85
N GLU A 628 -18.65 -11.71 -23.35
CA GLU A 628 -17.76 -12.75 -23.90
C GLU A 628 -18.08 -13.06 -25.37
N ALA A 629 -19.35 -12.90 -25.78
CA ALA A 629 -19.74 -12.95 -27.19
C ALA A 629 -19.21 -11.75 -28.00
N SER A 630 -19.04 -10.58 -27.38
CA SER A 630 -18.40 -9.40 -27.99
C SER A 630 -16.90 -9.61 -28.20
N ALA A 631 -16.21 -10.22 -27.23
CA ALA A 631 -14.79 -10.58 -27.34
C ALA A 631 -14.54 -11.60 -28.46
N ARG A 632 -15.39 -12.64 -28.56
CA ARG A 632 -15.30 -13.65 -29.65
C ARG A 632 -15.64 -13.07 -31.03
N ALA A 633 -16.57 -12.10 -31.10
CA ALA A 633 -16.86 -11.37 -32.33
C ALA A 633 -15.67 -10.49 -32.79
N LEU A 634 -14.88 -9.95 -31.86
CA LEU A 634 -13.65 -9.19 -32.17
C LEU A 634 -12.53 -10.10 -32.68
N ASP A 635 -12.37 -11.29 -32.11
CA ASP A 635 -11.43 -12.30 -32.63
C ASP A 635 -11.83 -12.78 -34.04
N SER A 636 -13.13 -12.90 -34.31
CA SER A 636 -13.67 -13.21 -35.64
C SER A 636 -13.40 -12.10 -36.67
N ILE A 637 -13.52 -10.82 -36.28
CA ILE A 637 -13.17 -9.67 -37.14
C ILE A 637 -11.66 -9.68 -37.42
N ALA A 638 -10.83 -9.91 -36.40
CA ALA A 638 -9.38 -9.99 -36.55
C ALA A 638 -8.95 -11.16 -37.47
N ALA A 639 -9.61 -12.32 -37.37
CA ALA A 639 -9.39 -13.46 -38.25
C ALA A 639 -9.74 -13.14 -39.71
N THR A 640 -10.93 -12.56 -39.93
CA THR A 640 -11.40 -12.17 -41.28
C THR A 640 -10.48 -11.16 -41.97
N LEU A 641 -9.96 -10.19 -41.22
CA LEU A 641 -9.02 -9.19 -41.75
C LEU A 641 -7.65 -9.81 -42.09
N ARG A 642 -7.15 -10.76 -41.27
CA ARG A 642 -5.93 -11.52 -41.58
C ARG A 642 -6.08 -12.38 -42.83
N GLU A 643 -7.24 -13.01 -43.03
CA GLU A 643 -7.54 -13.77 -44.25
C GLU A 643 -7.49 -12.90 -45.52
N LYS A 644 -7.80 -11.61 -45.39
CA LYS A 644 -7.73 -10.61 -46.48
C LYS A 644 -6.33 -10.02 -46.68
N GLY A 645 -5.31 -10.54 -45.98
CA GLY A 645 -3.91 -10.14 -46.12
C GLY A 645 -3.56 -8.84 -45.40
N ILE A 646 -4.42 -8.36 -44.49
CA ILE A 646 -4.21 -7.18 -43.66
C ILE A 646 -3.50 -7.64 -42.38
N ASP A 647 -2.39 -7.00 -42.00
CA ASP A 647 -1.66 -7.38 -40.77
C ASP A 647 -2.38 -6.81 -39.53
N VAL A 648 -2.84 -7.70 -38.64
CA VAL A 648 -3.74 -7.37 -37.50
C VAL A 648 -3.14 -7.79 -36.17
N ALA A 649 -2.97 -6.84 -35.26
CA ALA A 649 -2.59 -7.07 -33.87
C ALA A 649 -3.81 -6.98 -32.92
N VAL A 650 -3.88 -7.84 -31.90
CA VAL A 650 -4.89 -7.77 -30.83
C VAL A 650 -4.20 -7.31 -29.54
N GLY A 651 -4.71 -6.25 -28.93
CA GLY A 651 -4.05 -5.49 -27.89
C GLY A 651 -3.88 -6.22 -26.56
N GLY A 652 -2.63 -6.62 -26.30
CA GLY A 652 -2.00 -6.76 -24.98
C GLY A 652 -0.60 -6.13 -24.93
N GLY A 653 -0.21 -5.37 -25.96
CA GLY A 653 1.10 -4.73 -26.11
C GLY A 653 1.69 -4.97 -27.51
N LEU A 654 1.65 -3.94 -28.38
CA LEU A 654 2.48 -3.69 -29.57
C LEU A 654 1.94 -2.41 -30.26
N MET A 655 2.83 -1.49 -30.65
CA MET A 655 2.50 -0.17 -31.21
C MET A 655 3.22 0.05 -32.55
N GLU A 656 2.41 0.25 -33.60
CA GLU A 656 2.65 0.91 -34.91
C GLU A 656 1.53 0.43 -35.85
N ALA A 657 0.28 0.81 -35.56
CA ALA A 657 -0.90 0.43 -36.38
C ALA A 657 -1.48 1.66 -37.07
N LYS A 658 -1.72 1.58 -38.38
CA LYS A 658 -2.30 2.66 -39.19
C LYS A 658 -3.80 2.87 -38.96
N ILE A 659 -4.50 1.83 -38.51
CA ILE A 659 -5.93 1.86 -38.18
C ILE A 659 -6.12 1.08 -36.87
N CYS A 660 -7.00 1.54 -35.97
CA CYS A 660 -7.31 0.87 -34.71
C CYS A 660 -8.79 0.49 -34.74
N LEU A 661 -9.15 -0.78 -34.64
CA LEU A 661 -10.53 -1.24 -34.48
C LEU A 661 -10.82 -1.47 -33.00
N SER A 662 -11.91 -0.90 -32.50
CA SER A 662 -12.37 -1.13 -31.14
C SER A 662 -13.88 -1.30 -31.15
N LYS A 663 -14.41 -2.23 -30.37
CA LYS A 663 -15.86 -2.37 -30.19
C LYS A 663 -16.15 -1.96 -28.76
N ILE A 664 -16.28 -0.66 -28.56
CA ILE A 664 -16.41 -0.08 -27.23
C ILE A 664 -17.85 0.42 -27.08
N PRO A 665 -18.68 -0.16 -26.20
CA PRO A 665 -19.98 0.41 -25.89
C PRO A 665 -19.82 1.80 -25.29
N ALA A 666 -20.83 2.65 -25.51
CA ALA A 666 -20.84 4.08 -25.31
C ALA A 666 -20.07 4.53 -24.07
N PHE A 667 -18.87 5.02 -24.30
CA PHE A 667 -18.23 5.88 -23.33
C PHE A 667 -18.52 7.33 -23.69
N THR A 668 -18.66 8.16 -22.67
CA THR A 668 -18.30 9.57 -22.70
C THR A 668 -16.76 9.68 -22.71
N ALA A 669 -16.17 10.83 -23.01
CA ALA A 669 -14.72 11.11 -23.15
C ALA A 669 -13.76 10.52 -22.07
N GLN A 670 -14.31 9.95 -20.99
CA GLN A 670 -13.67 9.55 -19.75
C GLN A 670 -12.96 8.19 -19.77
N SER A 671 -12.65 7.61 -20.94
CA SER A 671 -12.41 6.15 -20.97
C SER A 671 -11.46 5.52 -21.98
N LEU A 672 -10.81 6.32 -22.82
CA LEU A 672 -9.90 5.72 -23.79
C LEU A 672 -8.70 5.10 -23.08
N PRO A 673 -8.34 3.84 -23.40
CA PRO A 673 -7.08 3.27 -22.94
C PRO A 673 -5.90 4.14 -23.43
N PRO A 674 -4.85 4.33 -22.63
CA PRO A 674 -3.64 5.06 -23.04
C PRO A 674 -3.07 4.60 -24.38
N VAL A 675 -3.17 3.30 -24.68
CA VAL A 675 -2.78 2.70 -25.98
C VAL A 675 -3.55 3.26 -27.17
N ALA A 676 -4.84 3.56 -27.01
CA ALA A 676 -5.63 4.12 -28.11
C ALA A 676 -5.30 5.60 -28.35
N LEU A 677 -5.01 6.36 -27.28
CA LEU A 677 -4.52 7.74 -27.37
C LEU A 677 -3.13 7.80 -28.01
N GLU A 678 -2.22 6.92 -27.58
CA GLU A 678 -0.85 6.82 -28.09
C GLU A 678 -0.85 6.37 -29.56
N ALA A 679 -1.65 5.37 -29.94
CA ALA A 679 -1.76 4.92 -31.33
C ALA A 679 -2.33 6.00 -32.26
N VAL A 680 -3.38 6.72 -31.86
CA VAL A 680 -3.94 7.81 -32.68
C VAL A 680 -2.99 9.01 -32.75
N SER A 681 -2.19 9.27 -31.70
CA SER A 681 -1.11 10.27 -31.76
C SER A 681 0.04 9.88 -32.69
N GLU A 682 0.18 8.58 -32.99
CA GLU A 682 1.20 8.01 -33.87
C GLU A 682 0.73 7.74 -35.32
N GLY A 683 -0.53 8.02 -35.64
CA GLY A 683 -1.06 7.90 -37.01
C GLY A 683 -2.10 6.82 -37.20
N ALA A 684 -2.73 6.34 -36.13
CA ALA A 684 -3.84 5.40 -36.23
C ALA A 684 -5.19 6.10 -36.45
N LEU A 685 -6.01 5.59 -37.37
CA LEU A 685 -7.44 5.91 -37.45
C LEU A 685 -8.25 5.01 -36.51
N LEU A 686 -8.93 5.56 -35.51
CA LEU A 686 -9.77 4.77 -34.61
C LEU A 686 -11.13 4.43 -35.24
N VAL A 687 -11.52 3.17 -35.28
CA VAL A 687 -12.82 2.68 -35.71
C VAL A 687 -13.52 2.15 -34.47
N THR A 688 -14.68 2.69 -34.16
CA THR A 688 -15.43 2.38 -32.93
C THR A 688 -16.89 2.20 -33.24
N ASN A 689 -17.68 1.52 -32.42
CA ASN A 689 -19.13 1.52 -32.58
C ASN A 689 -19.84 2.64 -31.79
N THR A 690 -19.08 3.44 -31.03
CA THR A 690 -19.60 4.60 -30.28
C THR A 690 -18.63 5.78 -30.28
N ALA A 691 -19.16 7.00 -30.36
CA ALA A 691 -18.40 8.25 -30.48
C ALA A 691 -18.36 9.19 -29.25
N PRO A 692 -19.31 9.21 -28.29
CA PRO A 692 -19.45 10.35 -27.39
C PRO A 692 -18.16 10.73 -26.63
N GLY A 693 -17.69 11.96 -26.81
CA GLY A 693 -16.54 12.51 -26.09
C GLY A 693 -15.17 12.21 -26.71
N LEU A 694 -15.10 11.39 -27.76
CA LEU A 694 -13.92 11.35 -28.63
C LEU A 694 -13.70 12.68 -29.35
N GLU A 695 -14.79 13.43 -29.60
CA GLU A 695 -14.76 14.70 -30.31
C GLU A 695 -13.96 15.80 -29.58
N ALA A 696 -13.68 15.60 -28.29
CA ALA A 696 -12.83 16.49 -27.50
C ALA A 696 -11.33 16.34 -27.82
N PHE A 697 -10.89 15.17 -28.29
CA PHE A 697 -9.48 14.82 -28.54
C PHE A 697 -9.18 14.54 -30.02
N PHE A 698 -10.21 14.15 -30.77
CA PHE A 698 -10.11 13.56 -32.09
C PHE A 698 -11.20 14.11 -33.01
N LYS A 699 -10.88 14.31 -34.28
CA LYS A 699 -11.81 14.80 -35.31
C LYS A 699 -12.53 13.63 -35.97
N PRO A 700 -13.87 13.57 -35.93
CA PRO A 700 -14.65 12.56 -36.66
C PRO A 700 -14.32 12.56 -38.16
N GLY A 701 -14.16 11.37 -38.74
CA GLY A 701 -13.83 11.18 -40.15
C GLY A 701 -12.35 11.40 -40.51
N VAL A 702 -11.54 11.89 -39.58
CA VAL A 702 -10.09 12.12 -39.74
C VAL A 702 -9.28 11.27 -38.76
N ASP A 703 -9.60 11.34 -37.47
CA ASP A 703 -8.91 10.62 -36.40
C ASP A 703 -9.71 9.38 -35.93
N PHE A 704 -11.03 9.40 -36.10
CA PHE A 704 -11.88 8.24 -35.81
C PHE A 704 -13.15 8.14 -36.68
N ILE A 705 -13.72 6.95 -36.80
CA ILE A 705 -14.99 6.66 -37.49
C ILE A 705 -15.87 5.71 -36.67
N THR A 706 -17.19 5.84 -36.84
CA THR A 706 -18.16 4.96 -36.17
C THR A 706 -18.75 3.88 -37.09
N CYS A 707 -18.90 2.64 -36.60
CA CYS A 707 -19.47 1.51 -37.33
C CYS A 707 -20.46 0.71 -36.45
N LYS A 708 -21.54 0.16 -37.02
CA LYS A 708 -22.59 -0.52 -36.24
C LYS A 708 -22.29 -1.98 -35.95
N ASN A 709 -21.52 -2.65 -36.80
CA ASN A 709 -21.20 -4.07 -36.70
C ASN A 709 -19.84 -4.40 -37.35
N GLY A 710 -19.43 -5.67 -37.25
CA GLY A 710 -18.14 -6.13 -37.77
C GLY A 710 -17.99 -5.98 -39.28
N ASP A 711 -19.03 -6.27 -40.05
CA ASP A 711 -18.98 -6.18 -41.53
C ASP A 711 -18.79 -4.72 -42.00
N GLU A 712 -19.45 -3.78 -41.35
CA GLU A 712 -19.28 -2.34 -41.60
C GLU A 712 -17.89 -1.86 -41.18
N ALA A 713 -17.36 -2.37 -40.05
CA ALA A 713 -16.00 -2.06 -39.60
C ALA A 713 -14.93 -2.52 -40.61
N VAL A 714 -15.09 -3.72 -41.16
CA VAL A 714 -14.20 -4.30 -42.18
C VAL A 714 -14.25 -3.46 -43.46
N GLY A 715 -15.45 -3.17 -43.99
CA GLY A 715 -15.58 -2.38 -45.21
C GLY A 715 -15.06 -0.96 -45.08
N LEU A 716 -15.20 -0.34 -43.90
CA LEU A 716 -14.63 0.96 -43.62
C LEU A 716 -13.10 0.90 -43.49
N ALA A 717 -12.55 -0.09 -42.79
CA ALA A 717 -11.10 -0.27 -42.69
C ALA A 717 -10.46 -0.48 -44.08
N GLU A 718 -11.04 -1.34 -44.93
CA GLU A 718 -10.59 -1.55 -46.31
C GLU A 718 -10.63 -0.24 -47.13
N LYS A 719 -11.71 0.53 -47.00
CA LYS A 719 -11.87 1.81 -47.69
C LYS A 719 -10.80 2.82 -47.29
N TYR A 720 -10.52 2.94 -45.99
CA TYR A 720 -9.52 3.90 -45.48
C TYR A 720 -8.08 3.45 -45.79
N LEU A 721 -7.79 2.15 -45.79
CA LEU A 721 -6.47 1.62 -46.22
C LEU A 721 -6.24 1.79 -47.73
N ALA A 722 -7.29 1.72 -48.54
CA ALA A 722 -7.20 1.88 -49.99
C ALA A 722 -7.14 3.35 -50.46
N ASP A 723 -7.52 4.30 -49.61
CA ASP A 723 -7.51 5.73 -49.91
C ASP A 723 -6.20 6.37 -49.42
N GLY A 724 -5.26 6.55 -50.35
CA GLY A 724 -3.95 7.14 -50.07
C GLY A 724 -4.02 8.55 -49.47
N ASP A 725 -5.00 9.36 -49.87
CA ASP A 725 -5.19 10.71 -49.33
C ASP A 725 -5.77 10.65 -47.91
N ALA A 726 -6.63 9.67 -47.61
CA ALA A 726 -7.11 9.45 -46.25
C ALA A 726 -5.96 9.01 -45.34
N MET A 727 -5.12 8.09 -45.82
CA MET A 727 -3.92 7.65 -45.11
C MET A 727 -2.94 8.79 -44.87
N GLU A 728 -2.74 9.68 -45.85
CA GLU A 728 -1.90 10.86 -45.70
C GLU A 728 -2.50 11.87 -44.71
N ARG A 729 -3.83 12.07 -44.70
CA ARG A 729 -4.52 12.91 -43.70
C ARG A 729 -4.42 12.35 -42.28
N ILE A 730 -4.59 11.04 -42.10
CA ILE A 730 -4.44 10.36 -40.81
C ILE A 730 -3.00 10.51 -40.31
N THR A 731 -2.03 10.24 -41.20
CA THR A 731 -0.61 10.36 -40.90
C THR A 731 -0.24 11.80 -40.56
N ALA A 732 -0.71 12.79 -41.34
CA ALA A 732 -0.45 14.21 -41.11
C ALA A 732 -1.10 14.75 -39.81
N SER A 733 -2.30 14.26 -39.46
CA SER A 733 -2.94 14.56 -38.18
C SER A 733 -2.06 14.12 -37.02
N ALA A 734 -1.48 12.92 -37.11
CA ALA A 734 -0.53 12.41 -36.13
C ALA A 734 0.78 13.19 -36.07
N THR A 735 1.37 13.56 -37.22
CA THR A 735 2.58 14.41 -37.22
C THR A 735 2.33 15.77 -36.57
N THR A 736 1.12 16.33 -36.72
CA THR A 736 0.73 17.61 -36.11
C THR A 736 0.49 17.47 -34.60
N LYS A 737 -0.04 16.33 -34.15
CA LYS A 737 -0.21 16.01 -32.72
C LYS A 737 1.11 15.65 -32.02
N ALA A 738 2.05 15.02 -32.73
CA ALA A 738 3.40 14.74 -32.26
C ALA A 738 4.28 16.00 -32.13
N GLN A 739 3.93 17.10 -32.80
CA GLN A 739 4.56 18.41 -32.59
C GLN A 739 4.05 19.15 -31.34
N GLY A 740 2.99 18.65 -30.68
CA GLY A 740 2.68 19.01 -29.30
C GLY A 740 3.52 18.16 -28.35
N GLU A 741 4.41 18.79 -27.60
CA GLU A 741 5.33 18.24 -26.58
C GLU A 741 4.92 16.86 -26.01
N SER A 742 5.31 15.74 -26.63
CA SER A 742 5.18 14.42 -26.02
C SER A 742 6.47 14.11 -25.27
N LEU A 743 6.37 13.67 -24.01
CA LEU A 743 7.52 13.32 -23.18
C LEU A 743 7.84 11.82 -23.31
N SER A 744 9.10 11.41 -23.22
CA SER A 744 9.41 10.01 -22.91
C SER A 744 8.91 9.66 -21.49
N ALA A 745 8.69 8.38 -21.21
CA ALA A 745 8.33 7.92 -19.87
C ALA A 745 9.34 8.38 -18.79
N SER A 746 10.63 8.41 -19.12
CA SER A 746 11.69 8.90 -18.24
C SER A 746 11.60 10.41 -17.99
N GLU A 747 11.35 11.21 -19.03
CA GLU A 747 11.18 12.67 -18.90
C GLU A 747 9.94 13.02 -18.09
N ALA A 748 8.85 12.26 -18.27
CA ALA A 748 7.62 12.44 -17.53
C ALA A 748 7.79 12.16 -16.04
N TRP A 749 8.37 11.01 -15.68
CA TRP A 749 8.65 10.68 -14.27
C TRP A 749 9.67 11.64 -13.67
N SER A 750 10.68 12.05 -14.42
CA SER A 750 11.62 13.09 -13.98
C SER A 750 10.91 14.43 -13.71
N ALA A 751 9.97 14.85 -14.56
CA ALA A 751 9.20 16.08 -14.36
C ALA A 751 8.28 15.99 -13.13
N MET A 752 7.57 14.87 -12.97
CA MET A 752 6.71 14.61 -11.82
C MET A 752 7.50 14.60 -10.51
N LEU A 753 8.63 13.90 -10.46
CA LEU A 753 9.49 13.83 -9.28
C LEU A 753 10.20 15.17 -8.99
N ALA A 754 10.49 15.98 -10.02
CA ALA A 754 10.95 17.34 -9.82
C ALA A 754 9.87 18.24 -9.19
N GLU A 755 8.61 18.08 -9.58
CA GLU A 755 7.48 18.75 -8.92
C GLU A 755 7.31 18.28 -7.47
N ALA A 756 7.47 16.97 -7.22
CA ALA A 756 7.48 16.42 -5.87
C ALA A 756 8.56 17.07 -5.01
N TRP A 757 9.78 17.14 -5.54
CA TRP A 757 10.92 17.77 -4.89
C TRP A 757 10.68 19.26 -4.60
N ARG A 758 10.07 20.00 -5.54
CA ARG A 758 9.69 21.41 -5.33
C ARG A 758 8.63 21.55 -4.25
N ALA A 759 7.61 20.70 -4.25
CA ALA A 759 6.56 20.70 -3.22
C ALA A 759 7.16 20.47 -1.83
N MET A 760 8.05 19.48 -1.69
CA MET A 760 8.76 19.20 -0.43
C MET A 760 9.66 20.36 0.03
N LYS A 761 10.29 21.10 -0.89
CA LYS A 761 11.11 22.27 -0.57
C LYS A 761 10.29 23.53 -0.28
N GLY A 762 9.12 23.68 -0.88
CA GLY A 762 8.22 24.81 -0.66
C GLY A 762 7.30 24.65 0.56
N ALA A 763 7.06 23.40 0.98
CA ALA A 763 6.27 23.05 2.17
C ALA A 763 7.09 22.97 3.47
N ARG A 764 8.43 23.01 3.38
CA ARG A 764 9.32 23.08 4.55
C ARG A 764 9.89 24.49 4.65
N PRO A 765 9.67 25.23 5.75
CA PRO A 765 10.43 26.45 6.02
C PRO A 765 11.94 26.19 6.14
#